data_AF-A0A9P5F0L1-F1
#
_entry.id   AF-A0A9P5F0L1-F1
#
_cell.length_a   1.000
_cell.length_b   1.000
_cell.length_c   1.000
_cell.angle_alpha   90.00
_cell.angle_beta   90.00
_cell.angle_gamma   90.00
#
_symmetry.space_group_name_H-M   'P 1'
#
loop_
_entity.id
_entity.type
_entity.pdbx_description
1 polymer ?
#
loop_
_entity_poly.entity_id
_entity_poly.type
_entity_poly.pdbx_seq_one_letter_code
_entity_poly.pdbx_strand_id
1 'polypeptide(L)'
;MSSFSKLAAVLCTLGFQLPEAFAARQPYDVRKIIDVFRHPHDDLTILCAHRGLKWNGTTENSRDAYFRATEAGLECIETDIHLSLDGHLPMIHDGGLGRTTDVGEQTGQPAYNPFTGQGYNPLVSEHNFTGFIENLHLRDEQGRVHVETVPTLPEMVQSIYATGANVVLQLDFKEQAAVEPAYWALKNLTNRAGVPANEWCIYKLQAKWWKNPAEFEALEWVQDAFASGIQLAYIPVYNPEDEASWDTLTSLKEFASTNYTISAEIEVYSTGAPLQPLQDYIVHNGTEQDTFRTSGIFYAAGDLVDFITSDLTRFDTANYTIPDDIHTNNSVFVFQENKAPALLDSLVGNKSLDGHDYRSDFDWIIKQGFQWVITDIADVWDAELRAQGKRNTTELSRPQVASVFENVAATDDIQDFGWTAELNDNTPWTGDAFSNYTNIPPAAPNININPDLVTDLIADINTEISRRANFEPSMLVDNSLLLRPRKWRSIESSMTSRMMLGDILTYPEMLINGLGLPPFISSPCCGDELKCQEAGSHQCLPQPLVACASIIRMLQTNSPDNRAFIWRTIYMEQQKLLHEHEFYEKETLIAAVQAAVLYTILHIEEVASIPKHYVRSLLITVGTMTFSMMNVRDMDYCHQTDEVPTRHEVTSFCYALNELLHIAKIPSSGNGGGPCRRVHLPSTRSLWTAKSNLEWQRQYAKQLSKRQLRDCYRIAHLREYAKYSGDSSAVKSWATDLDDWCLDHDELGTLIWMATKLDPV
;
A
#
# COMPACT_ATOMS: atom_id res chain seq x y z
N MET A 1 13.83 -47.14 31.75
CA MET A 1 14.92 -46.66 30.89
C MET A 1 14.64 -47.10 29.46
N SER A 2 13.88 -46.31 28.70
CA SER A 2 13.71 -46.43 27.25
C SER A 2 12.59 -45.49 26.83
N SER A 3 12.93 -44.37 26.17
CA SER A 3 12.12 -43.69 25.13
C SER A 3 12.62 -42.26 24.85
N PHE A 4 13.93 -42.03 24.92
CA PHE A 4 14.59 -40.78 24.48
C PHE A 4 15.37 -41.06 23.19
N SER A 5 14.68 -41.42 22.11
CA SER A 5 15.31 -41.57 20.78
C SER A 5 14.34 -41.78 19.60
N LYS A 6 13.04 -41.54 19.77
CA LYS A 6 12.07 -41.56 18.66
C LYS A 6 11.32 -40.25 18.41
N LEU A 7 11.74 -39.14 19.04
CA LEU A 7 11.17 -37.81 18.78
C LEU A 7 12.05 -36.91 17.87
N ALA A 8 13.31 -37.28 17.64
CA ALA A 8 14.27 -36.42 16.92
C ALA A 8 14.31 -36.63 15.39
N ALA A 9 13.52 -37.55 14.83
CA ALA A 9 13.49 -37.84 13.38
C ALA A 9 12.15 -37.50 12.70
N VAL A 10 11.17 -36.99 13.46
CA VAL A 10 9.90 -36.43 12.94
C VAL A 10 9.90 -34.89 13.01
N LEU A 11 10.89 -34.30 13.69
CA LEU A 11 11.06 -32.84 13.82
C LEU A 11 11.95 -32.20 12.74
N CYS A 12 12.38 -32.95 11.71
CA CYS A 12 13.16 -32.42 10.58
C CYS A 12 12.47 -32.53 9.21
N THR A 13 11.20 -32.95 9.15
CA THR A 13 10.40 -33.00 7.90
C THR A 13 9.09 -32.23 7.97
N LEU A 14 8.83 -31.52 9.07
CA LEU A 14 7.83 -30.47 9.16
C LEU A 14 8.58 -29.17 9.48
N GLY A 15 9.29 -28.67 8.47
CA GLY A 15 9.64 -27.26 8.44
C GLY A 15 8.34 -26.47 8.44
N PHE A 16 7.87 -26.07 9.63
CA PHE A 16 6.92 -25.00 9.77
C PHE A 16 7.60 -23.76 9.21
N GLN A 17 7.38 -23.53 7.91
CA GLN A 17 7.49 -22.20 7.32
C GLN A 17 6.60 -21.29 8.16
N LEU A 18 7.24 -20.36 8.87
CA LEU A 18 6.56 -19.21 9.45
C LEU A 18 5.70 -18.57 8.34
N PRO A 19 4.45 -18.15 8.61
CA PRO A 19 3.71 -17.39 7.63
C PRO A 19 4.41 -16.05 7.46
N GLU A 20 5.17 -15.92 6.37
CA GLU A 20 5.67 -14.66 5.86
C GLU A 20 4.45 -13.75 5.67
N ALA A 21 4.49 -12.53 6.21
CA ALA A 21 3.44 -11.55 5.99
C ALA A 21 3.22 -11.38 4.48
N PHE A 22 2.09 -11.89 4.00
CA PHE A 22 1.65 -11.68 2.64
C PHE A 22 1.18 -10.21 2.59
N ALA A 23 2.00 -9.31 2.01
CA ALA A 23 1.42 -8.36 1.04
C ALA A 23 0.53 -9.19 0.11
N ALA A 24 -0.57 -8.64 -0.44
CA ALA A 24 -1.43 -9.44 -1.31
C ALA A 24 -0.56 -9.98 -2.47
N ARG A 25 -0.04 -11.21 -2.34
CA ARG A 25 0.87 -11.77 -3.32
C ARG A 25 -0.03 -11.98 -4.51
N GLN A 26 0.17 -11.14 -5.52
CA GLN A 26 -0.44 -11.35 -6.81
C GLN A 26 -0.20 -12.83 -7.15
N PRO A 27 -1.26 -13.58 -7.53
CA PRO A 27 -1.14 -15.02 -7.80
C PRO A 27 -0.31 -15.32 -9.07
N TYR A 28 0.34 -14.30 -9.61
CA TYR A 28 1.09 -14.30 -10.84
C TYR A 28 2.40 -15.07 -10.71
N ASP A 29 2.86 -15.59 -11.84
CA ASP A 29 4.19 -16.14 -12.03
C ASP A 29 4.92 -15.29 -13.07
N VAL A 30 6.09 -14.77 -12.71
CA VAL A 30 6.88 -13.92 -13.62
C VAL A 30 7.18 -14.60 -14.95
N ARG A 31 7.35 -15.92 -15.01
CA ARG A 31 7.56 -16.63 -16.28
C ARG A 31 6.31 -16.69 -17.14
N LYS A 32 5.13 -16.75 -16.52
CA LYS A 32 3.86 -16.63 -17.25
C LYS A 32 3.65 -15.21 -17.75
N ILE A 33 4.03 -14.21 -16.97
CA ILE A 33 4.03 -12.82 -17.43
C ILE A 33 4.94 -12.68 -18.67
N ILE A 34 6.17 -13.20 -18.62
CA ILE A 34 7.08 -13.21 -19.77
C ILE A 34 6.50 -14.00 -20.97
N ASP A 35 5.76 -15.08 -20.73
CA ASP A 35 5.14 -15.87 -21.79
C ASP A 35 3.98 -15.13 -22.49
N VAL A 36 3.13 -14.42 -21.74
CA VAL A 36 2.07 -13.59 -22.35
C VAL A 36 2.64 -12.40 -23.10
N PHE A 37 3.85 -11.94 -22.76
CA PHE A 37 4.56 -10.97 -23.58
C PHE A 37 4.92 -11.53 -24.95
N ARG A 38 5.03 -12.85 -25.16
CA ARG A 38 5.35 -13.47 -26.46
C ARG A 38 4.14 -13.72 -27.33
N HIS A 39 3.04 -14.13 -26.72
CA HIS A 39 1.89 -14.67 -27.41
C HIS A 39 0.69 -13.75 -27.25
N PRO A 40 -0.01 -13.36 -28.33
CA PRO A 40 -1.20 -12.54 -28.22
C PRO A 40 -2.34 -13.32 -27.56
N HIS A 41 -3.14 -12.61 -26.78
CA HIS A 41 -4.36 -13.11 -26.14
C HIS A 41 -5.53 -12.22 -26.53
N ASP A 42 -6.67 -12.83 -26.90
CA ASP A 42 -7.85 -12.08 -27.34
C ASP A 42 -8.53 -11.30 -26.21
N ASP A 43 -8.33 -11.74 -24.96
CA ASP A 43 -9.01 -11.26 -23.76
C ASP A 43 -8.03 -10.68 -22.71
N LEU A 44 -6.77 -10.45 -23.08
CA LEU A 44 -5.76 -9.88 -22.19
C LEU A 44 -4.91 -8.83 -22.93
N THR A 45 -4.95 -7.60 -22.42
CA THR A 45 -3.93 -6.57 -22.64
C THR A 45 -3.08 -6.47 -21.38
N ILE A 46 -1.76 -6.54 -21.55
CA ILE A 46 -0.80 -6.41 -20.44
C ILE A 46 -0.59 -4.94 -20.11
N LEU A 47 -0.55 -4.63 -18.82
CA LEU A 47 -0.32 -3.26 -18.34
C LEU A 47 1.03 -3.14 -17.65
N CYS A 48 1.83 -2.18 -18.11
CA CYS A 48 3.06 -1.77 -17.47
C CYS A 48 2.88 -0.39 -16.82
N ALA A 49 3.00 -0.32 -15.50
CA ALA A 49 2.96 0.95 -14.77
C ALA A 49 4.22 1.77 -15.10
N HIS A 50 4.07 2.92 -15.77
CA HIS A 50 5.19 3.78 -16.17
C HIS A 50 5.88 4.39 -14.95
N ARG A 51 7.10 3.93 -14.63
CA ARG A 51 7.87 4.32 -13.42
C ARG A 51 7.18 3.93 -12.11
N GLY A 52 6.32 2.91 -12.15
CA GLY A 52 5.39 2.52 -11.07
C GLY A 52 4.09 3.34 -11.07
N LEU A 53 3.24 3.15 -10.06
CA LEU A 53 2.06 4.02 -9.89
C LEU A 53 2.44 5.32 -9.18
N LYS A 54 3.17 6.19 -9.89
CA LYS A 54 3.37 7.60 -9.53
C LYS A 54 2.05 8.36 -9.69
N TRP A 55 1.91 9.55 -9.09
CA TRP A 55 0.67 10.33 -8.90
C TRP A 55 0.02 10.19 -7.52
N ASN A 56 -0.85 11.18 -7.24
CA ASN A 56 -1.49 11.39 -5.95
C ASN A 56 -0.46 11.47 -4.81
N GLY A 57 0.62 12.23 -5.04
CA GLY A 57 1.72 12.37 -4.11
C GLY A 57 2.66 11.19 -3.98
N THR A 58 2.72 10.35 -5.00
CA THR A 58 3.69 9.25 -5.08
C THR A 58 4.79 9.60 -6.06
N THR A 59 6.04 9.45 -5.64
CA THR A 59 7.22 9.76 -6.45
C THR A 59 7.47 8.70 -7.53
N GLU A 60 7.96 9.10 -8.70
CA GLU A 60 8.34 8.17 -9.77
C GLU A 60 9.59 7.35 -9.44
N ASN A 61 9.71 6.14 -10.02
CA ASN A 61 10.84 5.22 -9.83
C ASN A 61 11.17 4.90 -8.36
N SER A 62 10.14 4.85 -7.51
CA SER A 62 10.26 4.69 -6.07
C SER A 62 9.69 3.35 -5.59
N ARG A 63 10.13 2.89 -4.41
CA ARG A 63 9.64 1.65 -3.80
C ARG A 63 8.16 1.76 -3.48
N ASP A 64 7.67 2.95 -3.11
CA ASP A 64 6.25 3.18 -2.87
C ASP A 64 5.42 3.07 -4.15
N ALA A 65 5.87 3.69 -5.25
CA ALA A 65 5.20 3.55 -6.56
C ALA A 65 5.14 2.09 -7.04
N TYR A 66 6.19 1.32 -6.76
CA TYR A 66 6.26 -0.10 -7.09
C TYR A 66 5.32 -0.93 -6.22
N PHE A 67 5.34 -0.67 -4.91
CA PHE A 67 4.44 -1.33 -3.96
C PHE A 67 2.98 -1.09 -4.36
N ARG A 68 2.61 0.17 -4.65
CA ARG A 68 1.28 0.55 -5.13
C ARG A 68 0.90 -0.18 -6.42
N ALA A 69 1.80 -0.24 -7.40
CA ALA A 69 1.55 -0.99 -8.63
C ALA A 69 1.26 -2.47 -8.35
N THR A 70 2.05 -3.09 -7.47
CA THR A 70 1.85 -4.51 -7.12
C THR A 70 0.58 -4.76 -6.30
N GLU A 71 0.19 -3.84 -5.40
CA GLU A 71 -1.07 -3.93 -4.64
C GLU A 71 -2.29 -3.71 -5.55
N ALA A 72 -2.15 -2.88 -6.58
CA ALA A 72 -3.20 -2.63 -7.58
C ALA A 72 -3.42 -3.80 -8.56
N GLY A 73 -2.63 -4.88 -8.48
CA GLY A 73 -2.80 -6.03 -9.37
C GLY A 73 -2.10 -5.93 -10.71
N LEU A 74 -1.16 -5.00 -10.86
CA LEU A 74 -0.39 -4.81 -12.09
C LEU A 74 0.77 -5.80 -12.16
N GLU A 75 0.96 -6.38 -13.34
CA GLU A 75 1.92 -7.45 -13.62
C GLU A 75 3.28 -6.95 -14.08
N CYS A 76 3.34 -5.72 -14.58
CA CYS A 76 4.55 -5.12 -15.12
C CYS A 76 4.73 -3.70 -14.59
N ILE A 77 5.98 -3.33 -14.34
CA ILE A 77 6.40 -1.96 -14.03
C ILE A 77 7.50 -1.61 -15.02
N GLU A 78 7.35 -0.49 -15.71
CA GLU A 78 8.44 0.08 -16.49
C GLU A 78 9.27 1.00 -15.57
N THR A 79 10.58 1.07 -15.82
CA THR A 79 11.49 1.87 -15.01
C THR A 79 12.65 2.42 -15.79
N ASP A 80 13.17 3.54 -15.30
CA ASP A 80 14.29 4.22 -15.92
C ASP A 80 15.62 3.95 -15.22
N ILE A 81 16.68 3.76 -16.00
CA ILE A 81 18.03 3.47 -15.47
C ILE A 81 19.07 4.37 -16.13
N HIS A 82 19.86 5.02 -15.29
CA HIS A 82 21.10 5.72 -15.68
C HIS A 82 22.33 4.99 -15.16
N LEU A 83 23.50 5.37 -15.66
CA LEU A 83 24.79 5.04 -15.07
C LEU A 83 25.40 6.28 -14.37
N SER A 84 25.61 6.18 -13.07
CA SER A 84 26.33 7.20 -12.29
C SER A 84 27.85 7.14 -12.52
N LEU A 85 28.58 8.19 -12.14
CA LEU A 85 30.03 8.31 -12.36
C LEU A 85 30.83 7.18 -11.69
N ASP A 86 30.38 6.70 -10.53
CA ASP A 86 31.02 5.61 -9.78
C ASP A 86 30.45 4.22 -10.11
N GLY A 87 29.66 4.11 -11.18
CA GLY A 87 29.23 2.84 -11.77
C GLY A 87 27.98 2.22 -11.15
N HIS A 88 27.26 2.93 -10.28
CA HIS A 88 25.94 2.50 -9.79
C HIS A 88 24.84 2.81 -10.81
N LEU A 89 23.70 2.14 -10.64
CA LEU A 89 22.54 2.19 -11.53
C LEU A 89 21.34 2.87 -10.85
N PRO A 90 21.37 4.19 -10.64
CA PRO A 90 20.25 4.92 -10.04
C PRO A 90 19.02 4.89 -10.96
N MET A 91 17.85 4.79 -10.33
CA MET A 91 16.57 4.71 -11.03
C MET A 91 15.95 6.10 -11.14
N ILE A 92 16.26 6.80 -12.23
CA ILE A 92 15.84 8.19 -12.51
C ILE A 92 15.47 8.27 -13.99
N HIS A 93 14.44 9.02 -14.34
CA HIS A 93 14.08 9.25 -15.74
C HIS A 93 15.03 10.24 -16.44
N ASP A 94 15.11 11.46 -15.91
CA ASP A 94 15.78 12.59 -16.55
C ASP A 94 17.30 12.44 -16.55
N GLY A 95 18.00 13.06 -17.52
CA GLY A 95 19.46 13.14 -17.48
C GLY A 95 19.97 13.94 -16.28
N GLY A 96 19.21 14.94 -15.86
CA GLY A 96 19.50 15.76 -14.68
C GLY A 96 18.71 15.37 -13.41
N LEU A 97 19.30 15.65 -12.25
CA LEU A 97 18.73 15.31 -10.93
C LEU A 97 17.64 16.29 -10.44
N GLY A 98 17.46 17.43 -11.09
CA GLY A 98 16.72 18.57 -10.56
C GLY A 98 15.20 18.38 -10.46
N ARG A 99 14.55 17.78 -11.47
CA ARG A 99 13.08 17.68 -11.50
C ARG A 99 12.54 16.76 -10.42
N THR A 100 13.18 15.61 -10.24
CA THR A 100 12.68 14.49 -9.43
C THR A 100 13.38 14.38 -8.08
N THR A 101 14.31 15.28 -7.73
CA THR A 101 15.00 15.25 -6.43
C THR A 101 15.16 16.62 -5.78
N ASP A 102 15.56 16.63 -4.51
CA ASP A 102 15.90 17.82 -3.72
C ASP A 102 17.36 18.31 -3.90
N VAL A 103 18.03 17.96 -5.01
CA VAL A 103 19.45 18.28 -5.24
C VAL A 103 19.77 19.78 -5.12
N GLY A 104 18.86 20.66 -5.54
CA GLY A 104 19.03 22.10 -5.36
C GLY A 104 19.14 22.47 -3.89
N GLU A 105 18.18 22.05 -3.09
CA GLU A 105 18.10 22.30 -1.66
C GLU A 105 19.27 21.69 -0.89
N GLN A 106 19.61 20.43 -1.15
CA GLN A 106 20.72 19.73 -0.50
C GLN A 106 22.07 20.42 -0.75
N THR A 107 22.23 21.03 -1.93
CA THR A 107 23.47 21.72 -2.32
C THR A 107 23.43 23.23 -2.08
N GLY A 108 22.34 23.76 -1.55
CA GLY A 108 22.13 25.21 -1.35
C GLY A 108 22.02 26.01 -2.65
N GLN A 109 21.71 25.34 -3.76
CA GLN A 109 21.47 25.94 -5.07
C GLN A 109 19.97 26.18 -5.29
N PRO A 110 19.58 27.03 -6.26
CA PRO A 110 18.18 27.19 -6.62
C PRO A 110 17.57 25.86 -7.07
N ALA A 111 16.42 25.48 -6.50
CA ALA A 111 15.68 24.29 -6.92
C ALA A 111 15.31 24.35 -8.40
N TYR A 112 15.39 23.22 -9.10
CA TYR A 112 14.97 23.14 -10.49
C TYR A 112 13.45 23.24 -10.60
N ASN A 113 12.99 24.03 -11.56
CA ASN A 113 11.59 24.29 -11.81
C ASN A 113 11.21 23.82 -13.23
N PRO A 114 10.42 22.74 -13.35
CA PRO A 114 10.07 22.16 -14.65
C PRO A 114 9.16 23.05 -15.50
N PHE A 115 8.48 24.04 -14.92
CA PHE A 115 7.66 25.01 -15.67
C PHE A 115 8.49 26.08 -16.39
N THR A 116 9.72 26.31 -15.92
CA THR A 116 10.61 27.34 -16.48
C THR A 116 11.87 26.75 -17.13
N GLY A 117 12.21 25.51 -16.80
CA GLY A 117 13.48 24.88 -17.19
C GLY A 117 14.71 25.53 -16.54
N GLN A 118 14.55 26.19 -15.40
CA GLN A 118 15.61 26.91 -14.68
C GLN A 118 15.87 26.28 -13.31
N GLY A 119 17.07 26.50 -12.78
CA GLY A 119 17.53 25.99 -11.48
C GLY A 119 18.63 24.96 -11.60
N TYR A 120 19.08 24.40 -10.47
CA TYR A 120 20.20 23.47 -10.42
C TYR A 120 19.77 22.07 -10.84
N ASN A 121 20.31 21.60 -11.96
CA ASN A 121 19.97 20.33 -12.58
C ASN A 121 21.24 19.57 -13.02
N PRO A 122 22.09 19.13 -12.08
CA PRO A 122 23.32 18.40 -12.40
C PRO A 122 23.01 17.05 -13.05
N LEU A 123 23.86 16.64 -13.99
CA LEU A 123 23.70 15.36 -14.69
C LEU A 123 24.02 14.17 -13.78
N VAL A 124 23.21 13.11 -13.87
CA VAL A 124 23.41 11.85 -13.16
C VAL A 124 24.78 11.24 -13.48
N SER A 125 25.15 11.22 -14.75
CA SER A 125 26.40 10.63 -15.25
C SER A 125 27.68 11.37 -14.85
N GLU A 126 27.57 12.61 -14.38
CA GLU A 126 28.71 13.41 -13.92
C GLU A 126 28.94 13.36 -12.41
N HIS A 127 28.10 12.62 -11.67
CA HIS A 127 28.13 12.58 -10.22
C HIS A 127 28.15 11.15 -9.69
N ASN A 128 28.84 10.96 -8.56
CA ASN A 128 28.86 9.67 -7.87
C ASN A 128 27.50 9.39 -7.26
N PHE A 129 27.08 8.13 -7.27
CA PHE A 129 25.95 7.70 -6.46
C PHE A 129 26.33 7.71 -4.97
N THR A 130 27.45 7.08 -4.64
CA THR A 130 27.94 6.96 -3.27
C THR A 130 28.31 8.32 -2.70
N GLY A 131 27.75 8.64 -1.53
CA GLY A 131 27.97 9.89 -0.81
C GLY A 131 27.25 11.10 -1.39
N PHE A 132 26.48 10.94 -2.49
CA PHE A 132 25.76 12.06 -3.11
C PHE A 132 24.35 11.67 -3.56
N ILE A 133 24.17 11.02 -4.73
CA ILE A 133 22.82 10.73 -5.26
C ILE A 133 22.00 9.87 -4.29
N GLU A 134 22.62 8.92 -3.59
CA GLU A 134 21.93 8.06 -2.61
C GLU A 134 21.28 8.81 -1.44
N ASN A 135 21.72 10.05 -1.18
CA ASN A 135 21.22 10.89 -0.10
C ASN A 135 20.16 11.91 -0.57
N LEU A 136 19.94 11.99 -1.89
CA LEU A 136 18.91 12.84 -2.47
C LEU A 136 17.54 12.21 -2.27
N HIS A 137 16.59 13.06 -1.94
CA HIS A 137 15.21 12.71 -1.66
C HIS A 137 14.35 12.99 -2.88
N LEU A 138 13.43 12.07 -3.17
CA LEU A 138 12.59 12.11 -4.36
C LEU A 138 11.50 13.19 -4.25
N ARG A 139 11.08 13.70 -5.41
CA ARG A 139 9.95 14.61 -5.57
C ARG A 139 8.79 13.96 -6.28
N ASP A 140 7.59 14.34 -5.87
CA ASP A 140 6.36 13.97 -6.57
C ASP A 140 5.97 14.96 -7.67
N GLU A 141 4.85 14.72 -8.33
CA GLU A 141 4.36 15.51 -9.45
C GLU A 141 4.07 16.98 -9.11
N GLN A 142 3.81 17.28 -7.83
CA GLN A 142 3.56 18.62 -7.34
C GLN A 142 4.84 19.29 -6.88
N GLY A 143 5.97 18.57 -6.87
CA GLY A 143 7.26 19.06 -6.43
C GLY A 143 7.48 18.93 -4.93
N ARG A 144 6.65 18.17 -4.22
CA ARG A 144 6.86 17.92 -2.79
C ARG A 144 7.98 16.92 -2.61
N VAL A 145 8.91 17.21 -1.70
CA VAL A 145 10.02 16.31 -1.35
C VAL A 145 9.53 15.26 -0.38
N HIS A 146 9.83 14.00 -0.65
CA HIS A 146 9.47 12.83 0.15
C HIS A 146 10.66 12.31 0.93
N VAL A 147 10.42 11.47 1.95
CA VAL A 147 11.51 10.83 2.73
C VAL A 147 12.27 9.79 1.92
N GLU A 148 11.66 9.28 0.85
CA GLU A 148 12.26 8.25 0.03
C GLU A 148 13.43 8.80 -0.80
N THR A 149 14.55 8.07 -0.78
CA THR A 149 15.75 8.41 -1.54
C THR A 149 15.80 7.65 -2.87
N VAL A 150 16.65 8.13 -3.79
CA VAL A 150 16.87 7.51 -5.09
C VAL A 150 17.33 6.05 -4.93
N PRO A 151 16.56 5.04 -5.39
CA PRO A 151 16.99 3.65 -5.34
C PRO A 151 17.95 3.31 -6.47
N THR A 152 18.71 2.24 -6.29
CA THR A 152 19.40 1.56 -7.40
C THR A 152 18.60 0.36 -7.91
N LEU A 153 18.84 -0.06 -9.15
CA LEU A 153 18.23 -1.26 -9.73
C LEU A 153 18.39 -2.52 -8.84
N PRO A 154 19.59 -2.87 -8.33
CA PRO A 154 19.75 -4.01 -7.43
C PRO A 154 18.94 -3.89 -6.12
N GLU A 155 18.87 -2.68 -5.54
CA GLU A 155 18.08 -2.46 -4.32
C GLU A 155 16.59 -2.65 -4.58
N MET A 156 16.10 -2.24 -5.75
CA MET A 156 14.70 -2.43 -6.12
C MET A 156 14.35 -3.90 -6.35
N VAL A 157 15.22 -4.64 -7.04
CA VAL A 157 15.08 -6.10 -7.19
C VAL A 157 15.12 -6.80 -5.84
N GLN A 158 16.00 -6.36 -4.93
CA GLN A 158 16.05 -6.87 -3.56
C GLN A 158 14.79 -6.53 -2.76
N SER A 159 14.18 -5.36 -2.99
CA SER A 159 12.89 -4.97 -2.42
C SER A 159 11.78 -5.92 -2.87
N ILE A 160 11.70 -6.21 -4.18
CA ILE A 160 10.74 -7.17 -4.77
C ILE A 160 10.95 -8.57 -4.19
N TYR A 161 12.19 -9.01 -4.01
CA TYR A 161 12.50 -10.27 -3.33
C TYR A 161 11.98 -10.27 -1.89
N ALA A 162 12.26 -9.22 -1.12
CA ALA A 162 11.90 -9.13 0.30
C ALA A 162 10.38 -9.10 0.52
N THR A 163 9.65 -8.33 -0.30
CA THR A 163 8.18 -8.28 -0.25
C THR A 163 7.55 -9.56 -0.79
N GLY A 164 8.27 -10.29 -1.66
CA GLY A 164 7.75 -11.45 -2.37
C GLY A 164 6.71 -11.08 -3.43
N ALA A 165 6.80 -9.85 -3.97
CA ALA A 165 5.98 -9.42 -5.08
C ALA A 165 6.28 -10.23 -6.35
N ASN A 166 5.24 -10.55 -7.11
CA ASN A 166 5.35 -11.23 -8.41
C ASN A 166 5.01 -10.23 -9.52
N VAL A 167 6.04 -9.52 -9.99
CA VAL A 167 5.95 -8.46 -11.00
C VAL A 167 7.17 -8.54 -11.92
N VAL A 168 7.03 -8.20 -13.19
CA VAL A 168 8.17 -8.05 -14.12
C VAL A 168 8.59 -6.58 -14.20
N LEU A 169 9.88 -6.33 -14.39
CA LEU A 169 10.39 -4.98 -14.60
C LEU A 169 10.79 -4.81 -16.07
N GLN A 170 10.26 -3.80 -16.76
CA GLN A 170 10.82 -3.35 -18.03
C GLN A 170 11.88 -2.28 -17.77
N LEU A 171 13.13 -2.63 -18.06
CA LEU A 171 14.30 -1.80 -17.81
C LEU A 171 14.53 -0.86 -19.00
N ASP A 172 14.07 0.38 -18.92
CA ASP A 172 14.35 1.42 -19.91
C ASP A 172 15.67 2.13 -19.59
N PHE A 173 16.68 1.86 -20.40
CA PHE A 173 18.02 2.42 -20.21
C PHE A 173 18.13 3.76 -20.92
N LYS A 174 18.64 4.78 -20.22
CA LYS A 174 18.85 6.11 -20.81
C LYS A 174 20.13 6.19 -21.63
N GLU A 175 21.10 5.34 -21.35
CA GLU A 175 22.33 5.19 -22.12
C GLU A 175 22.73 3.74 -22.35
N GLN A 176 23.33 3.46 -23.51
CA GLN A 176 23.84 2.14 -23.87
C GLN A 176 24.86 1.59 -22.87
N ALA A 177 25.64 2.49 -22.24
CA ALA A 177 26.69 2.12 -21.28
C ALA A 177 26.16 1.53 -19.96
N ALA A 178 24.89 1.76 -19.62
CA ALA A 178 24.27 1.24 -18.40
C ALA A 178 23.81 -0.23 -18.51
N VAL A 179 23.66 -0.75 -19.74
CA VAL A 179 23.08 -2.07 -20.02
C VAL A 179 23.93 -3.22 -19.45
N GLU A 180 25.22 -3.23 -19.77
CA GLU A 180 26.12 -4.29 -19.30
C GLU A 180 26.30 -4.27 -17.76
N PRO A 181 26.55 -3.11 -17.11
CA PRO A 181 26.59 -3.05 -15.65
C PRO A 181 25.31 -3.59 -14.98
N ALA A 182 24.13 -3.36 -15.57
CA ALA A 182 22.88 -3.91 -15.05
C ALA A 182 22.84 -5.43 -15.09
N TYR A 183 23.28 -6.04 -16.18
CA TYR A 183 23.41 -7.50 -16.26
C TYR A 183 24.25 -8.08 -15.13
N TRP A 184 25.44 -7.51 -14.91
CA TRP A 184 26.35 -7.98 -13.87
C TRP A 184 25.80 -7.75 -12.47
N ALA A 185 25.12 -6.62 -12.24
CA ALA A 185 24.50 -6.29 -10.96
C ALA A 185 23.33 -7.22 -10.62
N LEU A 186 22.60 -7.70 -11.64
CA LEU A 186 21.46 -8.61 -11.49
C LEU A 186 21.82 -10.10 -11.51
N LYS A 187 23.01 -10.47 -12.01
CA LYS A 187 23.39 -11.87 -12.32
C LYS A 187 23.16 -12.87 -11.19
N ASN A 188 23.35 -12.45 -9.94
CA ASN A 188 23.21 -13.31 -8.75
C ASN A 188 21.94 -13.03 -7.93
N LEU A 189 21.05 -12.17 -8.42
CA LEU A 189 19.78 -11.87 -7.76
C LEU A 189 18.66 -12.76 -8.31
N THR A 190 17.66 -13.03 -7.49
CA THR A 190 16.47 -13.76 -7.87
C THR A 190 15.23 -13.05 -7.35
N ASN A 191 14.05 -13.40 -7.86
CA ASN A 191 12.82 -13.17 -7.09
C ASN A 191 12.69 -14.21 -5.98
N ARG A 192 11.64 -14.10 -5.16
CA ARG A 192 11.43 -15.01 -4.02
C ARG A 192 11.11 -16.46 -4.42
N ALA A 193 10.63 -16.68 -5.63
CA ALA A 193 10.42 -18.01 -6.21
C ALA A 193 11.72 -18.64 -6.73
N GLY A 194 12.86 -17.96 -6.63
CA GLY A 194 14.17 -18.43 -7.08
C GLY A 194 14.39 -18.25 -8.60
N VAL A 195 13.55 -17.48 -9.29
CA VAL A 195 13.75 -17.16 -10.70
C VAL A 195 14.84 -16.09 -10.82
N PRO A 196 15.92 -16.30 -11.61
CA PRO A 196 16.98 -15.31 -11.80
C PRO A 196 16.44 -13.96 -12.25
N ALA A 197 16.95 -12.86 -11.68
CA ALA A 197 16.51 -11.49 -12.00
C ALA A 197 16.58 -11.20 -13.50
N ASN A 198 17.65 -11.64 -14.17
CA ASN A 198 17.82 -11.48 -15.63
C ASN A 198 16.80 -12.24 -16.50
N GLU A 199 15.95 -13.11 -15.93
CA GLU A 199 14.83 -13.76 -16.64
C GLU A 199 13.51 -12.98 -16.55
N TRP A 200 13.35 -12.07 -15.56
CA TRP A 200 12.09 -11.33 -15.35
C TRP A 200 12.27 -9.80 -15.28
N CYS A 201 13.51 -9.31 -15.26
CA CYS A 201 13.86 -7.97 -15.66
C CYS A 201 14.08 -7.97 -17.18
N ILE A 202 13.11 -7.41 -17.89
CA ILE A 202 13.07 -7.29 -19.34
C ILE A 202 14.02 -6.18 -19.78
N TYR A 203 15.00 -6.54 -20.61
CA TYR A 203 15.91 -5.59 -21.24
C TYR A 203 15.18 -4.89 -22.39
N LYS A 204 14.62 -3.71 -22.11
CA LYS A 204 13.97 -2.84 -23.08
C LYS A 204 15.04 -1.88 -23.64
N LEU A 205 15.56 -2.19 -24.84
CA LEU A 205 16.73 -1.49 -25.39
C LEU A 205 16.40 -0.79 -26.70
N GLN A 206 16.98 0.39 -26.91
CA GLN A 206 16.86 1.13 -28.16
C GLN A 206 17.44 0.30 -29.32
N ALA A 207 16.64 -0.04 -30.33
CA ALA A 207 17.04 -0.96 -31.41
C ALA A 207 18.23 -0.44 -32.22
N LYS A 208 18.44 0.88 -32.25
CA LYS A 208 19.61 1.51 -32.89
C LYS A 208 20.96 1.18 -32.23
N TRP A 209 20.98 0.74 -30.97
CA TRP A 209 22.21 0.38 -30.25
C TRP A 209 22.82 -0.93 -30.77
N TRP A 210 21.97 -1.90 -31.09
CA TRP A 210 22.35 -3.18 -31.69
C TRP A 210 21.27 -3.57 -32.71
N LYS A 211 21.57 -3.37 -33.99
CA LYS A 211 20.55 -3.35 -35.05
C LYS A 211 20.07 -4.72 -35.47
N ASN A 212 20.80 -5.76 -35.13
CA ASN A 212 20.46 -7.14 -35.46
C ASN A 212 20.92 -8.08 -34.33
N PRO A 213 20.38 -9.31 -34.27
CA PRO A 213 20.79 -10.32 -33.31
C PRO A 213 22.29 -10.55 -33.28
N ALA A 214 22.97 -10.62 -34.44
CA ALA A 214 24.40 -10.91 -34.48
C ALA A 214 25.25 -9.85 -33.76
N GLU A 215 24.89 -8.57 -33.85
CA GLU A 215 25.52 -7.48 -33.09
C GLU A 215 25.27 -7.61 -31.58
N PHE A 216 24.05 -7.98 -31.18
CA PHE A 216 23.67 -8.13 -29.78
C PHE A 216 24.33 -9.37 -29.13
N GLU A 217 24.29 -10.51 -29.82
CA GLU A 217 24.88 -11.78 -29.40
C GLU A 217 26.41 -11.76 -29.35
N ALA A 218 27.05 -10.80 -30.03
CA ALA A 218 28.49 -10.61 -29.98
C ALA A 218 28.98 -9.99 -28.65
N LEU A 219 28.09 -9.43 -27.84
CA LEU A 219 28.45 -8.78 -26.57
C LEU A 219 28.87 -9.80 -25.51
N GLU A 220 29.93 -9.50 -24.77
CA GLU A 220 30.49 -10.43 -23.77
C GLU A 220 29.47 -10.80 -22.69
N TRP A 221 28.68 -9.85 -22.20
CA TRP A 221 27.66 -10.09 -21.19
C TRP A 221 26.49 -10.95 -21.71
N VAL A 222 26.14 -10.83 -22.99
CA VAL A 222 25.11 -11.67 -23.63
C VAL A 222 25.62 -13.09 -23.81
N GLN A 223 26.86 -13.26 -24.26
CA GLN A 223 27.51 -14.57 -24.36
C GLN A 223 27.59 -15.27 -23.01
N ASP A 224 27.93 -14.52 -21.95
CA ASP A 224 27.97 -15.02 -20.58
C ASP A 224 26.56 -15.41 -20.09
N ALA A 225 25.52 -14.63 -20.39
CA ALA A 225 24.14 -14.97 -20.06
C ALA A 225 23.72 -16.32 -20.67
N PHE A 226 23.96 -16.50 -21.97
CA PHE A 226 23.64 -17.74 -22.67
C PHE A 226 24.47 -18.93 -22.17
N ALA A 227 25.77 -18.73 -21.94
CA ALA A 227 26.64 -19.77 -21.38
C ALA A 227 26.24 -20.17 -19.95
N SER A 228 25.68 -19.23 -19.20
CA SER A 228 25.15 -19.45 -17.84
C SER A 228 23.74 -20.04 -17.81
N GLY A 229 23.11 -20.24 -18.98
CA GLY A 229 21.75 -20.76 -19.11
C GLY A 229 20.66 -19.77 -18.71
N ILE A 230 20.97 -18.47 -18.61
CA ILE A 230 20.00 -17.41 -18.33
C ILE A 230 19.12 -17.21 -19.57
N GLN A 231 17.81 -17.29 -19.38
CA GLN A 231 16.83 -16.98 -20.42
C GLN A 231 16.56 -15.48 -20.42
N LEU A 232 17.36 -14.71 -21.16
CA LEU A 232 17.15 -13.27 -21.28
C LEU A 232 15.77 -12.96 -21.85
N ALA A 233 15.12 -11.94 -21.28
CA ALA A 233 13.91 -11.33 -21.82
C ALA A 233 14.28 -10.00 -22.47
N TYR A 234 14.13 -9.88 -23.78
CA TYR A 234 14.55 -8.71 -24.56
C TYR A 234 13.40 -8.11 -25.36
N ILE A 235 13.31 -6.78 -25.36
CA ILE A 235 12.38 -5.99 -26.18
C ILE A 235 13.17 -4.89 -26.92
N PRO A 236 13.32 -4.96 -28.25
CA PRO A 236 13.82 -3.84 -29.04
C PRO A 236 12.77 -2.73 -29.13
N VAL A 237 13.22 -1.49 -28.90
CA VAL A 237 12.41 -0.27 -29.03
C VAL A 237 12.74 0.42 -30.36
N TYR A 238 11.72 0.60 -31.20
CA TYR A 238 11.84 1.30 -32.48
C TYR A 238 11.19 2.68 -32.38
N ASN A 239 11.96 3.72 -32.75
CA ASN A 239 11.47 5.10 -32.77
C ASN A 239 11.34 5.61 -34.22
N PRO A 240 10.43 6.54 -34.53
CA PRO A 240 10.25 7.04 -35.90
C PRO A 240 11.51 7.65 -36.53
N GLU A 241 12.41 8.23 -35.72
CA GLU A 241 13.71 8.74 -36.17
C GLU A 241 14.65 7.65 -36.72
N ASP A 242 14.45 6.39 -36.35
CA ASP A 242 15.30 5.27 -36.76
C ASP A 242 15.10 4.91 -38.24
N GLU A 243 13.86 4.97 -38.74
CA GLU A 243 13.45 4.65 -40.13
C GLU A 243 14.23 5.44 -41.19
N ALA A 244 14.65 6.66 -40.86
CA ALA A 244 15.41 7.48 -41.79
C ALA A 244 16.87 7.01 -41.96
N SER A 245 17.36 6.17 -41.06
CA SER A 245 18.80 5.90 -40.90
C SER A 245 19.21 4.44 -41.10
N TRP A 246 18.29 3.48 -40.97
CA TRP A 246 18.56 2.06 -41.21
C TRP A 246 17.27 1.26 -41.41
N ASP A 247 17.38 0.01 -41.88
CA ASP A 247 16.24 -0.88 -42.14
C ASP A 247 15.76 -1.57 -40.85
N THR A 248 14.87 -0.87 -40.16
CA THR A 248 14.16 -1.28 -38.93
C THR A 248 13.26 -2.51 -39.14
N LEU A 249 12.63 -2.66 -40.31
CA LEU A 249 11.76 -3.80 -40.59
C LEU A 249 12.55 -5.10 -40.74
N THR A 250 13.69 -5.05 -41.43
CA THR A 250 14.61 -6.19 -41.52
C THR A 250 15.13 -6.57 -40.13
N SER A 251 15.50 -5.57 -39.32
CA SER A 251 15.88 -5.79 -37.92
C SER A 251 14.83 -6.49 -37.09
N LEU A 252 13.58 -6.00 -37.13
CA LEU A 252 12.46 -6.59 -36.39
C LEU A 252 12.26 -8.05 -36.77
N LYS A 253 12.33 -8.38 -38.06
CA LYS A 253 12.23 -9.75 -38.57
C LYS A 253 13.34 -10.66 -38.07
N GLU A 254 14.57 -10.16 -38.03
CA GLU A 254 15.70 -10.94 -37.51
C GLU A 254 15.54 -11.19 -36.01
N PHE A 255 15.21 -10.17 -35.21
CA PHE A 255 14.95 -10.35 -33.77
C PHE A 255 13.75 -11.25 -33.49
N ALA A 256 12.69 -11.19 -34.31
CA ALA A 256 11.54 -12.08 -34.21
C ALA A 256 11.91 -13.56 -34.29
N SER A 257 13.01 -13.91 -34.97
CA SER A 257 13.47 -15.30 -35.07
C SER A 257 14.29 -15.81 -33.86
N THR A 258 14.61 -14.95 -32.89
CA THR A 258 15.47 -15.28 -31.74
C THR A 258 14.67 -15.79 -30.54
N ASN A 259 15.21 -16.73 -29.76
CA ASN A 259 14.48 -17.30 -28.62
C ASN A 259 14.44 -16.40 -27.36
N TYR A 260 15.21 -15.31 -27.30
CA TYR A 260 15.29 -14.40 -26.15
C TYR A 260 14.53 -13.07 -26.37
N THR A 261 14.18 -12.74 -27.62
CA THR A 261 13.26 -11.62 -27.88
C THR A 261 11.86 -12.06 -27.52
N ILE A 262 11.19 -11.28 -26.67
CA ILE A 262 9.86 -11.62 -26.15
C ILE A 262 8.75 -10.78 -26.77
N SER A 263 9.05 -9.57 -27.25
CA SER A 263 8.10 -8.64 -27.86
C SER A 263 8.88 -7.53 -28.58
N ALA A 264 8.21 -6.58 -29.24
CA ALA A 264 8.79 -5.29 -29.64
C ALA A 264 8.00 -4.09 -29.08
N GLU A 265 8.66 -2.96 -28.84
CA GLU A 265 8.01 -1.66 -28.61
C GLU A 265 8.10 -0.83 -29.89
N ILE A 266 6.96 -0.34 -30.37
CA ILE A 266 6.85 0.35 -31.65
C ILE A 266 6.11 1.66 -31.45
N GLU A 267 6.85 2.77 -31.44
CA GLU A 267 6.33 4.11 -31.15
C GLU A 267 5.59 4.71 -32.36
N VAL A 268 4.40 4.19 -32.68
CA VAL A 268 3.53 4.71 -33.75
C VAL A 268 2.75 5.93 -33.25
N TYR A 269 2.91 7.09 -33.91
CA TYR A 269 2.27 8.35 -33.48
C TYR A 269 0.96 8.65 -34.20
N SER A 270 0.74 8.10 -35.41
CA SER A 270 -0.48 8.27 -36.19
C SER A 270 -0.65 7.09 -37.15
N THR A 271 -1.88 6.77 -37.58
CA THR A 271 -2.11 5.70 -38.55
C THR A 271 -1.33 5.98 -39.85
N GLY A 272 -0.49 5.03 -40.28
CA GLY A 272 0.36 5.18 -41.47
C GLY A 272 1.67 5.95 -41.25
N ALA A 273 1.98 6.34 -40.01
CA ALA A 273 3.28 6.92 -39.62
C ALA A 273 4.47 6.01 -39.98
N PRO A 274 5.73 6.50 -39.93
CA PRO A 274 6.90 5.76 -40.40
C PRO A 274 7.04 4.32 -39.87
N LEU A 275 6.65 4.06 -38.62
CA LEU A 275 6.75 2.72 -38.00
C LEU A 275 5.52 1.81 -38.23
N GLN A 276 4.48 2.27 -38.93
CA GLN A 276 3.31 1.44 -39.23
C GLN A 276 3.67 0.09 -39.89
N PRO A 277 4.64 0.00 -40.83
CA PRO A 277 5.02 -1.28 -41.42
C PRO A 277 5.53 -2.33 -40.41
N LEU A 278 6.14 -1.89 -39.30
CA LEU A 278 6.58 -2.80 -38.23
C LEU A 278 5.38 -3.32 -37.44
N GLN A 279 4.43 -2.44 -37.10
CA GLN A 279 3.20 -2.84 -36.43
C GLN A 279 2.37 -3.81 -37.29
N ASP A 280 2.21 -3.48 -38.58
CA ASP A 280 1.51 -4.34 -39.54
C ASP A 280 2.21 -5.70 -39.71
N TYR A 281 3.55 -5.76 -39.56
CA TYR A 281 4.27 -7.01 -39.58
C TYR A 281 3.87 -7.91 -38.40
N ILE A 282 3.91 -7.39 -37.17
CA ILE A 282 3.56 -8.15 -35.96
C ILE A 282 2.09 -8.59 -35.99
N VAL A 283 1.17 -7.69 -36.33
CA VAL A 283 -0.27 -7.94 -36.25
C VAL A 283 -0.78 -8.80 -37.42
N HIS A 284 -0.21 -8.67 -38.62
CA HIS A 284 -0.79 -9.28 -39.84
C HIS A 284 0.15 -10.17 -40.66
N ASN A 285 1.46 -9.92 -40.67
CA ASN A 285 2.37 -10.52 -41.67
C ASN A 285 3.48 -11.40 -41.09
N GLY A 286 3.39 -11.71 -39.79
CA GLY A 286 4.37 -12.55 -39.15
C GLY A 286 4.41 -14.00 -39.69
N THR A 287 5.55 -14.68 -39.52
CA THR A 287 5.84 -16.02 -40.06
C THR A 287 5.89 -17.12 -39.00
N GLU A 288 5.62 -18.38 -39.32
CA GLU A 288 5.69 -19.49 -38.34
C GLU A 288 7.07 -19.64 -37.66
N GLN A 289 8.12 -19.04 -38.22
CA GLN A 289 9.47 -19.00 -37.62
C GLN A 289 9.62 -17.96 -36.51
N ASP A 290 8.71 -17.00 -36.41
CA ASP A 290 8.78 -15.95 -35.41
C ASP A 290 8.40 -16.50 -34.04
N THR A 291 9.18 -16.12 -33.03
CA THR A 291 9.08 -16.60 -31.63
C THR A 291 8.18 -15.71 -30.76
N PHE A 292 7.74 -14.56 -31.28
CA PHE A 292 6.77 -13.67 -30.64
C PHE A 292 5.84 -13.01 -31.67
N ARG A 293 4.70 -12.54 -31.20
CA ARG A 293 3.56 -12.05 -32.00
C ARG A 293 2.87 -10.82 -31.40
N THR A 294 3.60 -10.12 -30.56
CA THR A 294 3.12 -9.08 -29.67
C THR A 294 3.92 -7.82 -29.89
N SER A 295 3.24 -6.68 -29.75
CA SER A 295 3.89 -5.38 -29.68
C SER A 295 3.22 -4.52 -28.62
N GLY A 296 3.96 -3.52 -28.15
CA GLY A 296 3.44 -2.51 -27.25
C GLY A 296 3.89 -1.11 -27.59
N ILE A 297 3.34 -0.18 -26.82
CA ILE A 297 3.46 1.26 -27.03
C ILE A 297 3.33 1.99 -25.69
N PHE A 298 3.92 3.18 -25.61
CA PHE A 298 3.65 4.12 -24.54
C PHE A 298 2.34 4.92 -24.78
N TYR A 299 1.43 4.90 -23.80
CA TYR A 299 0.28 5.80 -23.74
C TYR A 299 0.66 7.10 -22.99
N ALA A 300 0.59 8.22 -23.69
CA ALA A 300 0.98 9.51 -23.17
C ALA A 300 -0.21 10.21 -22.47
N ALA A 301 -0.37 9.97 -21.17
CA ALA A 301 -1.46 10.58 -20.38
C ALA A 301 -1.29 12.10 -20.16
N GLY A 302 -0.05 12.61 -20.28
CA GLY A 302 0.32 13.99 -20.01
C GLY A 302 0.92 14.17 -18.61
N ASP A 303 1.73 15.21 -18.44
CA ASP A 303 2.43 15.49 -17.19
C ASP A 303 1.75 16.58 -16.33
N LEU A 304 0.82 17.33 -16.91
CA LEU A 304 0.01 18.29 -16.16
C LEU A 304 -1.19 17.55 -15.56
N VAL A 305 -1.28 17.53 -14.23
CA VAL A 305 -2.41 16.98 -13.49
C VAL A 305 -3.32 18.10 -12.97
N ASP A 306 -4.61 17.82 -12.80
CA ASP A 306 -5.55 18.74 -12.17
C ASP A 306 -5.06 19.15 -10.77
N PHE A 307 -4.89 20.45 -10.55
CA PHE A 307 -4.33 20.95 -9.28
C PHE A 307 -5.27 20.62 -8.12
N ILE A 308 -4.79 19.77 -7.22
CA ILE A 308 -5.50 19.47 -5.97
C ILE A 308 -5.40 20.70 -5.05
N THR A 309 -6.39 21.59 -5.13
CA THR A 309 -6.97 22.51 -4.13
C THR A 309 -6.07 23.38 -3.21
N SER A 310 -4.73 23.38 -3.31
CA SER A 310 -3.86 24.24 -2.50
C SER A 310 -2.69 24.87 -3.27
N ASP A 311 -2.63 26.20 -3.28
CA ASP A 311 -1.52 26.99 -3.86
C ASP A 311 -0.19 26.85 -3.09
N LEU A 312 -0.20 26.23 -1.90
CA LEU A 312 0.97 26.17 -1.00
C LEU A 312 1.86 24.94 -1.21
N THR A 313 1.46 23.97 -2.02
CA THR A 313 2.14 22.66 -2.14
C THR A 313 2.52 22.27 -3.56
N ARG A 314 2.47 23.21 -4.51
CA ARG A 314 2.80 22.99 -5.92
C ARG A 314 4.12 23.67 -6.33
N PHE A 315 4.73 23.17 -7.40
CA PHE A 315 5.76 23.91 -8.13
C PHE A 315 5.26 25.32 -8.44
N ASP A 316 6.08 26.33 -8.12
CA ASP A 316 5.82 27.70 -8.56
C ASP A 316 5.81 27.73 -10.09
N THR A 317 4.67 28.01 -10.71
CA THR A 317 4.61 28.09 -12.17
C THR A 317 5.30 29.36 -12.69
N ALA A 318 5.71 30.28 -11.82
CA ALA A 318 6.32 31.55 -12.14
C ALA A 318 5.50 32.31 -13.19
N ASN A 319 6.09 32.61 -14.35
CA ASN A 319 5.39 33.26 -15.47
C ASN A 319 4.75 32.27 -16.46
N TYR A 320 4.80 30.97 -16.20
CA TYR A 320 4.13 29.98 -17.03
C TYR A 320 2.62 30.03 -16.75
N THR A 321 1.86 30.46 -17.75
CA THR A 321 0.40 30.43 -17.70
C THR A 321 -0.06 29.01 -17.95
N ILE A 322 -0.63 28.36 -16.92
CA ILE A 322 -1.25 27.06 -17.09
C ILE A 322 -2.49 27.23 -17.99
N PRO A 323 -2.65 26.42 -19.04
CA PRO A 323 -3.84 26.44 -19.88
C PRO A 323 -5.11 26.17 -19.07
N ASP A 324 -6.23 26.82 -19.44
CA ASP A 324 -7.55 26.54 -18.85
C ASP A 324 -8.01 25.10 -19.14
N ASP A 325 -7.51 24.50 -20.23
CA ASP A 325 -7.75 23.11 -20.65
C ASP A 325 -6.41 22.41 -20.90
N ILE A 326 -6.08 21.44 -20.04
CA ILE A 326 -4.87 20.63 -20.13
C ILE A 326 -4.96 19.53 -21.21
N HIS A 327 -6.14 19.33 -21.80
CA HIS A 327 -6.40 18.43 -22.93
C HIS A 327 -6.91 19.21 -24.14
N THR A 328 -6.05 19.55 -25.09
CA THR A 328 -6.46 20.29 -26.29
C THR A 328 -6.59 19.34 -27.48
N ASN A 329 -7.82 19.10 -27.98
CA ASN A 329 -8.10 18.19 -29.11
C ASN A 329 -7.47 16.80 -28.94
N ASN A 330 -7.67 16.16 -27.78
CA ASN A 330 -7.02 14.91 -27.38
C ASN A 330 -5.48 14.96 -27.24
N SER A 331 -4.82 16.11 -27.48
CA SER A 331 -3.39 16.29 -27.20
C SER A 331 -3.19 16.76 -25.76
N VAL A 332 -2.03 16.42 -25.17
CA VAL A 332 -1.70 16.67 -23.76
C VAL A 332 -0.40 17.45 -23.60
N PHE A 333 -0.22 18.11 -22.46
CA PHE A 333 1.02 18.81 -22.13
C PHE A 333 2.02 17.90 -21.44
N VAL A 334 3.28 18.00 -21.85
CA VAL A 334 4.40 17.25 -21.27
C VAL A 334 5.53 18.18 -20.83
N PHE A 335 6.25 17.78 -19.79
CA PHE A 335 7.47 18.45 -19.36
C PHE A 335 8.58 18.23 -20.39
N GLN A 336 9.47 19.22 -20.47
CA GLN A 336 10.65 19.15 -21.31
C GLN A 336 11.89 19.44 -20.45
N GLU A 337 12.97 18.73 -20.74
CA GLU A 337 14.22 19.02 -20.08
C GLU A 337 14.72 20.42 -20.46
N ASN A 338 14.97 21.26 -19.46
CA ASN A 338 15.44 22.65 -19.57
C ASN A 338 14.56 23.57 -20.43
N LYS A 339 13.28 23.25 -20.61
CA LYS A 339 12.29 24.08 -21.32
C LYS A 339 10.94 24.04 -20.62
N ALA A 340 10.11 25.04 -20.90
CA ALA A 340 8.74 25.08 -20.43
C ALA A 340 7.90 23.92 -21.04
N PRO A 341 6.86 23.43 -20.32
CA PRO A 341 5.98 22.39 -20.83
C PRO A 341 5.31 22.80 -22.14
N ALA A 342 5.12 21.84 -23.04
CA ALA A 342 4.51 22.05 -24.34
C ALA A 342 3.53 20.94 -24.69
N LEU A 343 2.59 21.26 -25.58
CA LEU A 343 1.61 20.30 -26.09
C LEU A 343 2.30 19.26 -26.98
N LEU A 344 1.95 17.98 -26.87
CA LEU A 344 2.56 16.90 -27.68
C LEU A 344 2.51 17.19 -29.19
N ASP A 345 1.39 17.68 -29.71
CA ASP A 345 1.24 18.02 -31.14
C ASP A 345 2.23 19.10 -31.60
N SER A 346 2.68 19.96 -30.69
CA SER A 346 3.72 20.95 -31.01
C SER A 346 5.13 20.36 -31.09
N LEU A 347 5.32 19.17 -30.55
CA LEU A 347 6.61 18.46 -30.46
C LEU A 347 6.71 17.29 -31.45
N VAL A 348 5.58 16.77 -31.95
CA VAL A 348 5.52 15.54 -32.76
C VAL A 348 6.33 15.63 -34.05
N GLY A 349 6.40 16.81 -34.67
CA GLY A 349 7.18 17.04 -35.89
C GLY A 349 6.84 16.05 -37.01
N ASN A 350 7.86 15.41 -37.59
CA ASN A 350 7.72 14.44 -38.68
C ASN A 350 7.44 13.01 -38.20
N LYS A 351 7.21 12.79 -36.90
CA LYS A 351 6.87 11.47 -36.34
C LYS A 351 5.43 11.07 -36.65
N SER A 352 4.57 12.06 -36.90
CA SER A 352 3.18 11.91 -37.33
C SER A 352 2.98 12.45 -38.75
N LEU A 353 1.98 11.92 -39.46
CA LEU A 353 1.63 12.36 -40.82
C LEU A 353 0.75 13.61 -40.86
N ASP A 354 -0.09 13.82 -39.85
CA ASP A 354 -1.06 14.92 -39.77
C ASP A 354 -0.71 15.95 -38.70
N GLY A 355 0.40 15.73 -37.98
CA GLY A 355 0.87 16.61 -36.92
C GLY A 355 0.14 16.40 -35.59
N HIS A 356 -0.65 15.34 -35.46
CA HIS A 356 -1.26 14.92 -34.20
C HIS A 356 -0.54 13.68 -33.62
N ASP A 357 -0.28 13.69 -32.32
CA ASP A 357 0.22 12.53 -31.58
C ASP A 357 -0.96 11.78 -30.94
N TYR A 358 -1.34 10.65 -31.53
CA TYR A 358 -2.49 9.86 -31.09
C TYR A 358 -2.22 9.00 -29.85
N ARG A 359 -1.01 9.01 -29.28
CA ARG A 359 -0.66 8.15 -28.13
C ARG A 359 -1.39 8.52 -26.84
N SER A 360 -2.09 9.63 -26.78
CA SER A 360 -3.00 10.02 -25.68
C SER A 360 -4.45 9.55 -25.87
N ASP A 361 -4.78 8.92 -27.01
CA ASP A 361 -6.12 8.42 -27.33
C ASP A 361 -6.23 6.91 -27.07
N PHE A 362 -6.98 6.56 -26.01
CA PHE A 362 -7.20 5.17 -25.59
C PHE A 362 -7.83 4.33 -26.71
N ASP A 363 -8.91 4.84 -27.33
CA ASP A 363 -9.63 4.12 -28.37
C ASP A 363 -8.78 3.91 -29.61
N TRP A 364 -7.91 4.86 -29.91
CA TRP A 364 -6.95 4.73 -31.00
C TRP A 364 -5.92 3.63 -30.72
N ILE A 365 -5.29 3.60 -29.54
CA ILE A 365 -4.32 2.55 -29.17
C ILE A 365 -4.96 1.17 -29.27
N ILE A 366 -6.17 1.00 -28.75
CA ILE A 366 -6.89 -0.26 -28.81
C ILE A 366 -7.17 -0.69 -30.27
N LYS A 367 -7.46 0.26 -31.17
CA LYS A 367 -7.68 -0.03 -32.60
C LYS A 367 -6.40 -0.40 -33.34
N GLN A 368 -5.23 0.03 -32.88
CA GLN A 368 -3.94 -0.37 -33.48
C GLN A 368 -3.52 -1.80 -33.13
N GLY A 369 -4.19 -2.43 -32.16
CA GLY A 369 -3.97 -3.84 -31.83
C GLY A 369 -2.66 -4.09 -31.10
N PHE A 370 -2.22 -3.18 -30.23
CA PHE A 370 -1.12 -3.42 -29.29
C PHE A 370 -1.56 -4.40 -28.18
N GLN A 371 -0.69 -5.36 -27.82
CA GLN A 371 -0.97 -6.37 -26.79
C GLN A 371 -0.58 -5.91 -25.39
N TRP A 372 0.28 -4.90 -25.28
CA TRP A 372 0.67 -4.33 -24.01
C TRP A 372 0.91 -2.83 -24.11
N VAL A 373 0.68 -2.13 -23.00
CA VAL A 373 0.74 -0.66 -22.94
C VAL A 373 1.49 -0.25 -21.69
N ILE A 374 2.43 0.68 -21.85
CA ILE A 374 3.03 1.42 -20.73
C ILE A 374 2.21 2.69 -20.52
N THR A 375 1.80 2.98 -19.28
CA THR A 375 0.99 4.16 -18.99
C THR A 375 1.18 4.63 -17.56
N ASP A 376 1.07 5.94 -17.34
CA ASP A 376 1.09 6.55 -16.01
C ASP A 376 -0.21 6.29 -15.22
N ILE A 377 -1.28 5.87 -15.89
CA ILE A 377 -2.62 5.65 -15.32
C ILE A 377 -3.06 4.19 -15.52
N ALA A 378 -2.16 3.26 -15.21
CA ALA A 378 -2.35 1.83 -15.42
C ALA A 378 -3.53 1.25 -14.62
N ASP A 379 -3.82 1.81 -13.45
CA ASP A 379 -4.99 1.48 -12.64
C ASP A 379 -6.31 1.88 -13.32
N VAL A 380 -6.36 3.05 -13.97
CA VAL A 380 -7.51 3.48 -14.78
C VAL A 380 -7.69 2.57 -16.00
N TRP A 381 -6.58 2.23 -16.67
CA TRP A 381 -6.60 1.27 -17.78
C TRP A 381 -7.08 -0.12 -17.36
N ASP A 382 -6.68 -0.61 -16.18
CA ASP A 382 -7.12 -1.92 -15.66
C ASP A 382 -8.65 -1.96 -15.50
N ALA A 383 -9.25 -0.90 -14.94
CA ALA A 383 -10.69 -0.79 -14.80
C ALA A 383 -11.42 -0.78 -16.15
N GLU A 384 -10.94 0.02 -17.11
CA GLU A 384 -11.54 0.15 -18.44
C GLU A 384 -11.42 -1.16 -19.24
N LEU A 385 -10.24 -1.78 -19.25
CA LEU A 385 -10.02 -3.06 -19.94
C LEU A 385 -10.87 -4.19 -19.33
N ARG A 386 -11.08 -4.21 -18.01
CA ARG A 386 -12.01 -5.16 -17.37
C ARG A 386 -13.44 -4.96 -17.84
N ALA A 387 -13.90 -3.71 -17.95
CA ALA A 387 -15.23 -3.42 -18.45
C ALA A 387 -15.41 -3.88 -19.91
N GLN A 388 -14.34 -3.87 -20.70
CA GLN A 388 -14.32 -4.37 -22.09
C GLN A 388 -14.03 -5.87 -22.21
N GLY A 389 -13.79 -6.59 -21.11
CA GLY A 389 -13.43 -8.02 -21.13
C GLY A 389 -12.04 -8.32 -21.70
N LYS A 390 -11.13 -7.34 -21.71
CA LYS A 390 -9.75 -7.42 -22.24
C LYS A 390 -8.70 -7.53 -21.14
N ARG A 391 -9.08 -8.04 -19.96
CA ARG A 391 -8.22 -8.08 -18.77
C ARG A 391 -8.32 -9.41 -18.02
N ASN A 392 -8.27 -10.53 -18.74
CA ASN A 392 -8.25 -11.86 -18.15
C ASN A 392 -6.87 -12.19 -17.56
N THR A 393 -6.68 -11.85 -16.29
CA THR A 393 -5.43 -12.04 -15.53
C THR A 393 -5.16 -13.48 -15.10
N THR A 394 -6.05 -14.44 -15.42
CA THR A 394 -5.83 -15.86 -15.05
C THR A 394 -4.64 -16.47 -15.79
N GLU A 395 -4.33 -15.98 -16.99
CA GLU A 395 -3.17 -16.40 -17.79
C GLU A 395 -1.84 -16.13 -17.07
N LEU A 396 -1.80 -15.08 -16.27
CA LEU A 396 -0.61 -14.64 -15.51
C LEU A 396 -0.32 -15.56 -14.32
N SER A 397 -1.31 -16.32 -13.85
CA SER A 397 -1.24 -17.09 -12.62
C SER A 397 -0.87 -18.55 -12.86
N ARG A 398 -0.19 -19.21 -11.92
CA ARG A 398 -0.01 -20.67 -12.01
C ARG A 398 -1.38 -21.37 -12.09
N PRO A 399 -1.51 -22.49 -12.83
CA PRO A 399 -2.71 -23.31 -12.71
C PRO A 399 -2.90 -23.64 -11.24
N GLN A 400 -4.07 -23.33 -10.69
CA GLN A 400 -4.41 -23.87 -9.38
C GLN A 400 -4.29 -25.39 -9.50
N VAL A 401 -3.31 -25.99 -8.81
CA VAL A 401 -3.43 -27.40 -8.47
C VAL A 401 -4.73 -27.45 -7.70
N ALA A 402 -5.76 -28.05 -8.28
CA ALA A 402 -7.04 -28.27 -7.61
C ALA A 402 -6.70 -28.86 -6.24
N SER A 403 -6.83 -28.04 -5.20
CA SER A 403 -6.71 -28.54 -3.84
C SER A 403 -7.81 -29.58 -3.71
N VAL A 404 -7.41 -30.82 -3.46
CA VAL A 404 -8.27 -31.98 -3.25
C VAL A 404 -9.18 -31.70 -2.04
N PHE A 405 -10.27 -30.97 -2.25
CA PHE A 405 -11.37 -30.77 -1.30
C PHE A 405 -12.72 -30.57 -2.00
N GLU A 406 -12.89 -31.14 -3.20
CA GLU A 406 -14.21 -31.39 -3.77
C GLU A 406 -14.24 -32.83 -4.29
N ASN A 407 -14.68 -33.74 -3.41
CA ASN A 407 -15.44 -34.97 -3.71
C ASN A 407 -15.35 -35.96 -2.54
N VAL A 408 -16.04 -35.69 -1.42
CA VAL A 408 -16.62 -36.77 -0.59
C VAL A 408 -17.91 -36.27 0.06
N ALA A 409 -18.99 -36.22 -0.72
CA ALA A 409 -20.34 -36.23 -0.17
C ALA A 409 -21.28 -36.95 -1.15
N ALA A 410 -20.95 -38.19 -1.49
CA ALA A 410 -21.93 -39.15 -1.99
C ALA A 410 -21.41 -40.58 -1.81
N THR A 411 -22.22 -41.35 -1.08
CA THR A 411 -22.42 -42.82 -1.15
C THR A 411 -21.32 -43.75 -0.63
N ASP A 412 -21.61 -44.27 0.58
CA ASP A 412 -21.76 -45.69 0.93
C ASP A 412 -20.68 -46.73 0.58
N ASP A 413 -20.38 -47.51 1.63
CA ASP A 413 -19.99 -48.92 1.68
C ASP A 413 -18.51 -49.39 1.60
N ILE A 414 -18.02 -49.79 2.78
CA ILE A 414 -17.53 -51.15 3.14
C ILE A 414 -16.20 -51.68 2.53
N GLN A 415 -15.24 -51.94 3.44
CA GLN A 415 -14.18 -52.98 3.48
C GLN A 415 -13.10 -52.90 2.36
N ASP A 416 -11.81 -53.20 2.55
CA ASP A 416 -11.21 -54.28 3.33
C ASP A 416 -9.68 -54.06 3.51
N PHE A 417 -9.09 -54.89 4.36
CA PHE A 417 -7.67 -55.10 4.74
C PHE A 417 -6.63 -55.02 3.58
N GLY A 418 -5.32 -54.78 3.77
CA GLY A 418 -4.43 -55.16 4.85
C GLY A 418 -2.94 -54.83 4.58
N TRP A 419 -2.13 -55.04 5.62
CA TRP A 419 -0.70 -54.75 5.76
C TRP A 419 0.23 -55.70 4.98
N THR A 420 1.45 -55.25 4.62
CA THR A 420 2.72 -55.93 4.99
C THR A 420 3.95 -55.03 4.77
N ALA A 421 4.84 -55.05 5.76
CA ALA A 421 6.15 -54.41 5.79
C ALA A 421 7.25 -55.34 5.24
N GLU A 422 8.38 -54.78 4.78
CA GLU A 422 9.71 -55.37 5.00
C GLU A 422 10.83 -54.34 4.76
N LEU A 423 11.76 -54.29 5.73
CA LEU A 423 12.98 -53.49 5.78
C LEU A 423 14.13 -54.24 5.10
N ASN A 424 15.07 -53.52 4.49
CA ASN A 424 16.43 -54.02 4.28
C ASN A 424 17.46 -52.89 4.47
N ASP A 425 18.27 -53.03 5.51
CA ASP A 425 19.58 -52.38 5.69
C ASP A 425 20.64 -53.08 4.80
N ASN A 426 21.67 -52.34 4.35
CA ASN A 426 23.08 -52.79 4.46
C ASN A 426 24.12 -51.76 3.94
N THR A 427 24.95 -51.27 4.87
CA THR A 427 26.44 -51.15 4.85
C THR A 427 27.18 -49.89 4.33
N PRO A 428 28.39 -49.57 4.89
CA PRO A 428 28.79 -48.22 5.36
C PRO A 428 30.23 -47.75 4.94
N TRP A 429 30.67 -46.56 5.41
CA TRP A 429 32.05 -46.12 5.84
C TRP A 429 32.31 -44.61 5.57
N THR A 430 32.37 -43.74 6.60
CA THR A 430 33.53 -43.03 7.22
C THR A 430 34.35 -42.05 6.34
N GLY A 431 34.69 -40.88 6.90
CA GLY A 431 35.87 -40.10 6.48
C GLY A 431 35.80 -38.61 6.81
N ASP A 432 36.66 -38.15 7.71
CA ASP A 432 36.86 -36.78 8.18
C ASP A 432 37.14 -35.73 7.09
N ALA A 433 36.52 -34.54 7.20
CA ALA A 433 37.05 -33.28 6.63
C ALA A 433 36.37 -32.03 7.25
N PHE A 434 36.51 -31.82 8.57
CA PHE A 434 36.30 -30.50 9.19
C PHE A 434 37.61 -30.00 9.77
N SER A 435 38.46 -29.44 8.92
CA SER A 435 39.53 -28.53 9.31
C SER A 435 40.02 -27.76 8.09
N ASN A 436 39.55 -26.52 7.94
CA ASN A 436 40.28 -25.35 7.40
C ASN A 436 39.33 -24.37 6.72
N TYR A 437 38.61 -23.56 7.50
CA TYR A 437 38.18 -22.22 7.09
C TYR A 437 38.18 -21.31 8.32
N THR A 438 39.35 -20.86 8.73
CA THR A 438 39.53 -19.64 9.53
C THR A 438 39.92 -18.53 8.57
N ASN A 439 38.98 -17.64 8.25
CA ASN A 439 39.18 -16.21 7.94
C ASN A 439 37.82 -15.58 7.58
N ILE A 440 37.12 -15.08 8.60
CA ILE A 440 35.95 -14.18 8.45
C ILE A 440 36.52 -12.74 8.35
N PRO A 441 36.24 -11.95 7.29
CA PRO A 441 36.55 -10.52 7.27
C PRO A 441 35.65 -9.76 8.25
N PRO A 442 36.11 -8.65 8.86
CA PRO A 442 35.35 -7.93 9.87
C PRO A 442 34.09 -7.30 9.27
N ALA A 443 33.00 -7.35 10.03
CA ALA A 443 31.70 -6.75 9.69
C ALA A 443 31.85 -5.28 9.26
N ALA A 444 31.13 -4.90 8.20
CA ALA A 444 30.94 -3.52 7.79
C ALA A 444 30.32 -2.71 8.96
N PRO A 445 30.65 -1.40 9.09
CA PRO A 445 30.19 -0.59 10.21
C PRO A 445 28.67 -0.40 10.12
N ASN A 446 27.97 -0.71 11.23
CA ASN A 446 26.57 -0.36 11.42
C ASN A 446 26.36 1.13 11.09
N ILE A 447 25.65 1.42 10.00
CA ILE A 447 25.09 2.76 9.76
C ILE A 447 23.97 2.94 10.78
N ASN A 448 24.30 3.60 11.88
CA ASN A 448 23.36 3.95 12.93
C ASN A 448 22.57 5.18 12.45
N ILE A 449 21.53 4.96 11.65
CA ILE A 449 20.57 6.03 11.29
C ILE A 449 20.01 6.55 12.61
N ASN A 450 20.21 7.85 12.87
CA ASN A 450 19.70 8.47 14.08
C ASN A 450 18.16 8.40 14.08
N PRO A 451 17.52 7.61 14.97
CA PRO A 451 16.07 7.47 15.00
C PRO A 451 15.35 8.81 15.23
N ASP A 452 16.05 9.78 15.81
CA ASP A 452 15.52 11.10 16.13
C ASP A 452 15.28 11.98 14.87
N LEU A 453 15.92 11.70 13.72
CA LEU A 453 15.75 12.53 12.52
C LEU A 453 14.47 12.19 11.72
N VAL A 454 14.14 10.89 11.64
CA VAL A 454 12.86 10.40 11.10
C VAL A 454 11.69 10.79 12.02
N THR A 455 11.95 10.84 13.32
CA THR A 455 11.01 11.28 14.36
C THR A 455 10.52 12.71 14.14
N ASP A 456 11.45 13.62 13.84
CA ASP A 456 11.16 15.06 13.75
C ASP A 456 10.40 15.42 12.46
N LEU A 457 10.75 14.80 11.33
CA LEU A 457 10.07 15.00 10.05
C LEU A 457 8.62 14.48 10.05
N ILE A 458 8.38 13.35 10.71
CA ILE A 458 7.03 12.79 10.93
C ILE A 458 6.21 13.70 11.86
N ALA A 459 6.83 14.32 12.87
CA ALA A 459 6.14 15.25 13.75
C ALA A 459 5.63 16.49 12.99
N ASP A 460 6.35 16.95 11.98
CA ASP A 460 5.97 18.10 11.14
C ASP A 460 4.81 17.77 10.17
N ILE A 461 4.82 16.60 9.52
CA ILE A 461 3.71 16.13 8.66
C ILE A 461 2.42 15.93 9.46
N ASN A 462 2.52 15.31 10.65
CA ASN A 462 1.38 15.15 11.53
C ASN A 462 0.84 16.50 12.04
N THR A 463 1.71 17.51 12.19
CA THR A 463 1.31 18.87 12.58
C THR A 463 0.56 19.58 11.44
N GLU A 464 0.97 19.39 10.19
CA GLU A 464 0.28 19.90 8.99
C GLU A 464 -1.13 19.29 8.85
N ILE A 465 -1.25 17.96 8.94
CA ILE A 465 -2.52 17.25 8.79
C ILE A 465 -3.49 17.59 9.94
N SER A 466 -2.97 17.67 11.18
CA SER A 466 -3.76 18.11 12.34
C SER A 466 -4.34 19.51 12.15
N ARG A 467 -3.53 20.44 11.61
CA ARG A 467 -3.97 21.81 11.33
C ARG A 467 -5.09 21.86 10.29
N ARG A 468 -5.04 21.03 9.24
CA ARG A 468 -6.10 20.94 8.22
C ARG A 468 -7.42 20.39 8.80
N ALA A 469 -7.31 19.46 9.76
CA ALA A 469 -8.45 18.89 10.47
C ALA A 469 -8.99 19.74 11.64
N ASN A 470 -8.49 20.97 11.86
CA ASN A 470 -8.79 21.80 13.05
C ASN A 470 -8.53 21.08 14.40
N PHE A 471 -7.70 20.04 14.41
CA PHE A 471 -7.23 19.39 15.62
C PHE A 471 -5.92 20.06 16.05
N GLU A 472 -5.90 20.67 17.23
CA GLU A 472 -4.69 21.33 17.74
C GLU A 472 -3.79 20.29 18.43
N PRO A 473 -2.59 19.93 17.90
CA PRO A 473 -1.67 18.99 18.55
C PRO A 473 -1.23 19.46 19.94
N SER A 474 -1.37 20.77 20.20
CA SER A 474 -1.17 21.39 21.50
C SER A 474 -2.14 20.90 22.57
N MET A 475 -3.22 20.17 22.21
CA MET A 475 -4.14 19.52 23.15
C MET A 475 -3.59 18.22 23.75
N LEU A 476 -2.61 17.57 23.13
CA LEU A 476 -2.01 16.33 23.65
C LEU A 476 -1.07 16.60 24.83
N VAL A 477 -1.01 15.67 25.79
CA VAL A 477 -0.05 15.71 26.91
C VAL A 477 1.40 15.68 26.42
N ASP A 478 2.34 15.92 27.33
CA ASP A 478 3.77 15.73 27.06
C ASP A 478 4.05 14.31 26.51
N ASN A 479 4.90 14.23 25.48
CA ASN A 479 5.23 12.98 24.79
C ASN A 479 5.79 11.89 25.73
N SER A 480 6.37 12.26 26.88
CA SER A 480 6.86 11.30 27.89
C SER A 480 5.75 10.58 28.67
N LEU A 481 4.52 11.10 28.62
CA LEU A 481 3.37 10.58 29.34
C LEU A 481 2.34 9.91 28.43
N LEU A 482 2.41 10.08 27.10
CA LEU A 482 1.39 9.55 26.18
C LEU A 482 1.10 8.07 26.42
N LEU A 483 -0.19 7.72 26.43
CA LEU A 483 -0.72 6.37 26.68
C LEU A 483 -0.34 5.74 28.03
N ARG A 484 0.35 6.44 28.93
CA ARG A 484 0.59 5.94 30.28
C ARG A 484 -0.66 6.10 31.14
N PRO A 485 -0.98 5.13 32.03
CA PRO A 485 -2.09 5.25 32.96
C PRO A 485 -1.96 6.50 33.83
N ARG A 486 -3.08 7.22 34.04
CA ARG A 486 -3.10 8.38 34.93
C ARG A 486 -2.89 7.97 36.39
N LYS A 487 -2.45 8.93 37.21
CA LYS A 487 -2.38 8.77 38.67
C LYS A 487 -3.71 9.13 39.32
N TRP A 488 -4.07 8.41 40.37
CA TRP A 488 -5.39 8.51 41.01
C TRP A 488 -5.29 8.94 42.46
N ARG A 489 -6.27 9.74 42.91
CA ARG A 489 -6.32 10.28 44.28
C ARG A 489 -6.70 9.23 45.33
N SER A 490 -7.49 8.23 44.94
CA SER A 490 -7.99 7.18 45.84
C SER A 490 -7.51 5.80 45.41
N ILE A 491 -7.42 4.88 46.38
CA ILE A 491 -7.14 3.45 46.13
C ILE A 491 -8.24 2.85 45.26
N GLU A 492 -9.50 3.23 45.50
CA GLU A 492 -10.66 2.79 44.73
C GLU A 492 -10.51 3.16 43.25
N SER A 493 -10.25 4.43 42.93
CA SER A 493 -10.01 4.88 41.54
C SER A 493 -8.82 4.17 40.91
N SER A 494 -7.76 3.86 41.68
CA SER A 494 -6.61 3.09 41.18
C SER A 494 -6.93 1.61 40.93
N MET A 495 -7.84 1.00 41.69
CA MET A 495 -8.29 -0.37 41.43
C MET A 495 -9.23 -0.39 40.22
N THR A 496 -10.19 0.53 40.16
CA THR A 496 -11.11 0.70 39.02
C THR A 496 -10.35 0.90 37.72
N SER A 497 -9.33 1.75 37.69
CA SER A 497 -8.52 1.95 36.48
C SER A 497 -7.80 0.68 36.02
N ARG A 498 -7.34 -0.16 36.96
CA ARG A 498 -6.66 -1.43 36.62
C ARG A 498 -7.63 -2.47 36.08
N MET A 499 -8.85 -2.52 36.63
CA MET A 499 -9.92 -3.37 36.11
C MET A 499 -10.26 -2.96 34.67
N MET A 500 -10.50 -1.67 34.43
CA MET A 500 -10.77 -1.15 33.09
C MET A 500 -9.63 -1.45 32.09
N LEU A 501 -8.36 -1.30 32.51
CA LEU A 501 -7.23 -1.67 31.64
C LEU A 501 -7.21 -3.16 31.31
N GLY A 502 -7.49 -4.02 32.30
CA GLY A 502 -7.59 -5.46 32.08
C GLY A 502 -8.60 -5.82 31.00
N ASP A 503 -9.78 -5.19 31.02
CA ASP A 503 -10.83 -5.42 30.04
C ASP A 503 -10.46 -4.84 28.65
N ILE A 504 -9.92 -3.61 28.60
CA ILE A 504 -9.57 -2.95 27.33
C ILE A 504 -8.50 -3.70 26.55
N LEU A 505 -7.52 -4.28 27.25
CA LEU A 505 -6.40 -4.98 26.63
C LEU A 505 -6.82 -6.28 25.93
N THR A 506 -8.01 -6.83 26.22
CA THR A 506 -8.51 -8.03 25.51
C THR A 506 -9.19 -7.69 24.18
N TYR A 507 -9.47 -6.42 23.88
CA TYR A 507 -10.26 -6.02 22.71
C TYR A 507 -9.59 -6.33 21.35
N PRO A 508 -8.26 -6.19 21.16
CA PRO A 508 -7.63 -6.63 19.93
C PRO A 508 -7.84 -8.12 19.66
N GLU A 509 -7.74 -8.97 20.69
CA GLU A 509 -8.00 -10.40 20.55
C GLU A 509 -9.47 -10.70 20.23
N MET A 510 -10.42 -9.97 20.83
CA MET A 510 -11.85 -10.09 20.53
C MET A 510 -12.19 -9.80 19.07
N LEU A 511 -11.43 -8.94 18.38
CA LEU A 511 -11.66 -8.67 16.95
C LEU A 511 -11.42 -9.92 16.09
N ILE A 512 -10.44 -10.75 16.47
CA ILE A 512 -9.96 -11.86 15.63
C ILE A 512 -10.41 -13.23 16.13
N ASN A 513 -10.79 -13.35 17.40
CA ASN A 513 -11.19 -14.59 18.04
C ASN A 513 -12.67 -14.58 18.42
N GLY A 514 -13.49 -15.33 17.67
CA GLY A 514 -14.90 -15.52 18.00
C GLY A 514 -15.84 -14.51 17.32
N LEU A 515 -17.11 -14.57 17.74
CA LEU A 515 -18.17 -13.68 17.26
C LEU A 515 -18.40 -12.47 18.17
N GLY A 516 -17.78 -12.43 19.35
CA GLY A 516 -17.90 -11.33 20.31
C GLY A 516 -16.91 -10.22 19.99
N LEU A 517 -17.34 -9.23 19.22
CA LEU A 517 -16.54 -8.06 18.87
C LEU A 517 -16.34 -7.12 20.08
N PRO A 518 -15.30 -6.28 20.08
CA PRO A 518 -15.14 -5.21 21.08
C PRO A 518 -16.42 -4.39 21.23
N PRO A 519 -16.77 -3.92 22.44
CA PRO A 519 -18.09 -3.36 22.72
C PRO A 519 -18.32 -1.95 22.13
N PHE A 520 -17.41 -1.49 21.27
CA PHE A 520 -17.54 -0.28 20.45
C PHE A 520 -17.55 -0.59 18.94
N ILE A 521 -17.58 -1.87 18.56
CA ILE A 521 -17.61 -2.37 17.18
C ILE A 521 -18.83 -3.27 17.01
N SER A 522 -19.72 -2.89 16.09
CA SER A 522 -20.87 -3.68 15.70
C SER A 522 -20.58 -4.49 14.44
N SER A 523 -20.93 -5.77 14.41
CA SER A 523 -20.84 -6.59 13.19
C SER A 523 -21.94 -6.16 12.20
N PRO A 524 -21.62 -5.93 10.91
CA PRO A 524 -22.65 -5.66 9.89
C PRO A 524 -23.74 -6.73 9.79
N CYS A 525 -23.42 -7.99 10.12
CA CYS A 525 -24.36 -9.10 10.09
C CYS A 525 -25.25 -9.25 11.34
N CYS A 526 -25.07 -8.41 12.37
CA CYS A 526 -25.76 -8.52 13.68
C CYS A 526 -25.70 -9.93 14.33
N GLY A 527 -24.67 -10.72 14.01
CA GLY A 527 -24.51 -12.10 14.47
C GLY A 527 -25.40 -13.17 13.80
N ASP A 528 -26.12 -12.84 12.73
CA ASP A 528 -27.09 -13.75 12.08
C ASP A 528 -26.58 -14.35 10.74
N GLU A 529 -25.38 -13.98 10.30
CA GLU A 529 -24.82 -14.50 9.05
C GLU A 529 -24.21 -15.90 9.25
N LEU A 530 -24.77 -16.88 8.54
CA LEU A 530 -24.37 -18.29 8.58
C LEU A 530 -22.86 -18.47 8.36
N LYS A 531 -22.29 -17.74 7.40
CA LYS A 531 -20.84 -17.81 7.09
C LYS A 531 -19.97 -17.35 8.25
N CYS A 532 -20.35 -16.29 8.96
CA CYS A 532 -19.64 -15.81 10.13
C CYS A 532 -19.74 -16.83 11.27
N GLN A 533 -20.93 -17.43 11.48
CA GLN A 533 -21.15 -18.46 12.49
C GLN A 533 -20.33 -19.73 12.22
N GLU A 534 -20.31 -20.20 10.98
CA GLU A 534 -19.55 -21.38 10.54
C GLU A 534 -18.03 -21.16 10.65
N ALA A 535 -17.55 -19.98 10.25
CA ALA A 535 -16.13 -19.63 10.36
C ALA A 535 -15.67 -19.36 11.81
N GLY A 536 -16.61 -19.15 12.74
CA GLY A 536 -16.32 -18.75 14.11
C GLY A 536 -15.69 -17.35 14.24
N SER A 537 -15.70 -16.55 13.17
CA SER A 537 -15.21 -15.16 13.14
C SER A 537 -15.95 -14.35 12.09
N HIS A 538 -16.07 -13.03 12.29
CA HIS A 538 -16.77 -12.15 11.36
C HIS A 538 -16.01 -11.97 10.04
N GLN A 539 -16.57 -12.50 8.95
CA GLN A 539 -16.10 -12.29 7.57
C GLN A 539 -16.70 -11.04 6.92
N CYS A 540 -17.71 -10.44 7.57
CA CYS A 540 -18.46 -9.29 7.10
C CYS A 540 -17.88 -7.94 7.55
N LEU A 541 -16.66 -7.91 8.09
CA LEU A 541 -16.07 -6.66 8.59
C LEU A 541 -15.73 -5.70 7.43
N PRO A 542 -15.90 -4.38 7.60
CA PRO A 542 -15.43 -3.38 6.65
C PRO A 542 -13.91 -3.41 6.48
N GLN A 543 -13.40 -2.97 5.32
CA GLN A 543 -11.99 -3.07 4.93
C GLN A 543 -11.00 -2.56 6.00
N PRO A 544 -11.17 -1.39 6.66
CA PRO A 544 -10.23 -0.95 7.70
C PRO A 544 -10.11 -1.93 8.88
N LEU A 545 -11.22 -2.57 9.26
CA LEU A 545 -11.23 -3.56 10.33
C LEU A 545 -10.70 -4.93 9.86
N VAL A 546 -10.83 -5.27 8.58
CA VAL A 546 -10.19 -6.47 7.99
C VAL A 546 -8.67 -6.32 7.97
N ALA A 547 -8.15 -5.16 7.59
CA ALA A 547 -6.73 -4.85 7.64
C ALA A 547 -6.22 -4.92 9.10
N CYS A 548 -6.94 -4.30 10.03
CA CYS A 548 -6.65 -4.36 11.46
C CYS A 548 -6.63 -5.78 12.01
N ALA A 549 -7.63 -6.59 11.69
CA ALA A 549 -7.70 -8.01 12.06
C ALA A 549 -6.51 -8.81 11.53
N SER A 550 -6.09 -8.56 10.29
CA SER A 550 -4.93 -9.23 9.68
C SER A 550 -3.63 -8.89 10.39
N ILE A 551 -3.45 -7.61 10.76
CA ILE A 551 -2.27 -7.15 11.50
C ILE A 551 -2.26 -7.71 12.94
N ILE A 552 -3.40 -7.76 13.62
CA ILE A 552 -3.49 -8.36 14.96
C ILE A 552 -3.19 -9.87 14.92
N ARG A 553 -3.67 -10.60 13.90
CA ARG A 553 -3.31 -12.02 13.69
C ARG A 553 -1.80 -12.19 13.48
N MET A 554 -1.17 -11.30 12.73
CA MET A 554 0.29 -11.29 12.58
C MET A 554 0.99 -11.08 13.93
N LEU A 555 0.46 -10.22 14.80
CA LEU A 555 0.98 -10.00 16.15
C LEU A 555 0.84 -11.23 17.07
N GLN A 556 -0.12 -12.13 16.85
CA GLN A 556 -0.19 -13.39 17.61
C GLN A 556 0.97 -14.34 17.29
N THR A 557 1.62 -14.19 16.13
CA THR A 557 2.81 -14.95 15.73
C THR A 557 4.13 -14.25 16.07
N ASN A 558 4.08 -13.25 16.98
CA ASN A 558 5.20 -12.37 17.35
C ASN A 558 6.44 -13.17 17.79
N SER A 559 7.50 -12.99 17.02
CA SER A 559 8.87 -13.39 17.35
C SER A 559 9.70 -12.12 17.56
N PRO A 560 10.80 -12.18 18.34
CA PRO A 560 11.69 -11.04 18.49
C PRO A 560 12.16 -10.44 17.16
N ASP A 561 12.26 -11.26 16.11
CA ASP A 561 12.81 -10.91 14.80
C ASP A 561 11.81 -10.18 13.88
N ASN A 562 10.49 -10.35 14.06
CA ASN A 562 9.46 -9.72 13.22
C ASN A 562 8.74 -8.53 13.88
N ARG A 563 9.03 -8.22 15.15
CA ARG A 563 8.33 -7.19 15.93
C ARG A 563 8.47 -5.78 15.34
N ALA A 564 9.68 -5.40 14.89
CA ALA A 564 9.91 -4.10 14.26
C ALA A 564 9.13 -3.94 12.95
N PHE A 565 9.00 -5.03 12.19
CA PHE A 565 8.19 -5.06 10.98
C PHE A 565 6.70 -4.85 11.29
N ILE A 566 6.15 -5.55 12.29
CA ILE A 566 4.73 -5.41 12.67
C ILE A 566 4.41 -3.97 13.09
N TRP A 567 5.27 -3.34 13.89
CA TRP A 567 5.09 -1.94 14.28
C TRP A 567 5.19 -0.99 13.09
N ARG A 568 6.08 -1.26 12.12
CA ARG A 568 6.14 -0.50 10.86
C ARG A 568 4.86 -0.69 10.04
N THR A 569 4.30 -1.90 9.98
CA THR A 569 3.03 -2.18 9.29
C THR A 569 1.87 -1.42 9.94
N ILE A 570 1.76 -1.44 11.27
CA ILE A 570 0.75 -0.66 12.00
C ILE A 570 0.92 0.83 11.69
N TYR A 571 2.18 1.32 11.69
CA TYR A 571 2.48 2.70 11.35
C TYR A 571 2.07 3.05 9.91
N MET A 572 2.36 2.20 8.92
CA MET A 572 2.00 2.48 7.53
C MET A 572 0.49 2.45 7.31
N GLU A 573 -0.20 1.46 7.88
CA GLU A 573 -1.66 1.37 7.80
C GLU A 573 -2.32 2.60 8.46
N GLN A 574 -1.80 3.09 9.59
CA GLN A 574 -2.34 4.31 10.20
C GLN A 574 -2.17 5.55 9.30
N GLN A 575 -1.06 5.65 8.55
CA GLN A 575 -0.81 6.79 7.65
C GLN A 575 -1.75 6.72 6.44
N LYS A 576 -1.96 5.52 5.90
CA LYS A 576 -2.95 5.26 4.87
C LYS A 576 -4.35 5.67 5.32
N LEU A 577 -4.81 5.19 6.48
CA LEU A 577 -6.11 5.56 7.03
C LEU A 577 -6.23 7.07 7.20
N LEU A 578 -5.19 7.75 7.72
CA LEU A 578 -5.18 9.21 7.87
C LEU A 578 -5.22 9.94 6.53
N HIS A 579 -4.54 9.45 5.50
CA HIS A 579 -4.50 10.10 4.19
C HIS A 579 -5.82 9.96 3.43
N GLU A 580 -6.43 8.77 3.48
CA GLU A 580 -7.63 8.45 2.71
C GLU A 580 -8.94 8.89 3.42
N HIS A 581 -8.91 9.21 4.73
CA HIS A 581 -10.13 9.43 5.52
C HIS A 581 -11.08 10.52 5.00
N GLU A 582 -10.57 11.52 4.28
CA GLU A 582 -11.37 12.60 3.72
C GLU A 582 -12.31 12.10 2.60
N PHE A 583 -11.98 10.97 1.98
CA PHE A 583 -12.74 10.35 0.89
C PHE A 583 -13.61 9.19 1.36
N TYR A 584 -13.51 8.78 2.63
CA TYR A 584 -14.30 7.69 3.17
C TYR A 584 -15.77 8.08 3.31
N GLU A 585 -16.65 7.17 2.89
CA GLU A 585 -18.05 7.21 3.29
C GLU A 585 -18.20 7.02 4.81
N LYS A 586 -19.37 7.37 5.35
CA LYS A 586 -19.62 7.44 6.80
C LYS A 586 -19.29 6.13 7.52
N GLU A 587 -19.71 5.00 6.99
CA GLU A 587 -19.52 3.67 7.55
C GLU A 587 -18.05 3.27 7.54
N THR A 588 -17.36 3.52 6.43
CA THR A 588 -15.92 3.26 6.27
C THR A 588 -15.09 4.15 7.19
N LEU A 589 -15.48 5.41 7.37
CA LEU A 589 -14.82 6.33 8.30
C LEU A 589 -14.98 5.88 9.77
N ILE A 590 -16.16 5.39 10.17
CA ILE A 590 -16.37 4.82 11.51
C ILE A 590 -15.46 3.59 11.70
N ALA A 591 -15.40 2.69 10.72
CA ALA A 591 -14.52 1.51 10.76
C ALA A 591 -13.04 1.89 10.84
N ALA A 592 -12.61 2.93 10.12
CA ALA A 592 -11.25 3.45 10.17
C ALA A 592 -10.90 4.03 11.56
N VAL A 593 -11.81 4.78 12.19
CA VAL A 593 -11.63 5.26 13.57
C VAL A 593 -11.54 4.09 14.55
N GLN A 594 -12.39 3.06 14.41
CA GLN A 594 -12.36 1.86 15.25
C GLN A 594 -11.05 1.09 15.11
N ALA A 595 -10.53 0.93 13.88
CA ALA A 595 -9.23 0.31 13.62
C ALA A 595 -8.08 1.10 14.27
N ALA A 596 -8.06 2.43 14.12
CA ALA A 596 -7.05 3.29 14.72
C ALA A 596 -7.09 3.28 16.26
N VAL A 597 -8.28 3.16 16.86
CA VAL A 597 -8.45 2.96 18.30
C VAL A 597 -7.88 1.61 18.75
N LEU A 598 -8.10 0.53 18.00
CA LEU A 598 -7.51 -0.78 18.31
C LEU A 598 -5.99 -0.76 18.20
N TYR A 599 -5.42 -0.09 17.19
CA TYR A 599 -3.97 0.15 17.14
C TYR A 599 -3.49 0.93 18.36
N THR A 600 -4.26 1.90 18.85
CA THR A 600 -3.93 2.64 20.09
C THR A 600 -3.89 1.72 21.29
N ILE A 601 -4.81 0.74 21.40
CA ILE A 601 -4.82 -0.25 22.47
C ILE A 601 -3.57 -1.13 22.43
N LEU A 602 -3.18 -1.62 21.25
CA LEU A 602 -1.96 -2.43 21.08
C LEU A 602 -0.71 -1.70 21.58
N HIS A 603 -0.66 -0.38 21.41
CA HIS A 603 0.47 0.43 21.86
C HIS A 603 0.54 0.61 23.40
N ILE A 604 -0.52 0.31 24.16
CA ILE A 604 -0.55 0.56 25.62
C ILE A 604 0.48 -0.31 26.36
N GLU A 605 0.55 -1.61 26.05
CA GLU A 605 1.46 -2.53 26.75
C GLU A 605 2.93 -2.31 26.40
N GLU A 606 3.20 -1.94 25.14
CA GLU A 606 4.54 -1.73 24.61
C GLU A 606 4.93 -0.24 24.50
N VAL A 607 4.18 0.67 25.15
CA VAL A 607 4.40 2.13 25.02
C VAL A 607 5.83 2.56 25.38
N ALA A 608 6.52 1.82 26.24
CA ALA A 608 7.89 2.09 26.64
C ALA A 608 8.93 1.71 25.57
N SER A 609 8.61 0.76 24.68
CA SER A 609 9.49 0.27 23.62
C SER A 609 9.23 0.92 22.27
N ILE A 610 8.15 1.69 22.13
CA ILE A 610 7.78 2.34 20.86
C ILE A 610 8.30 3.78 20.83
N PRO A 611 8.88 4.25 19.71
CA PRO A 611 9.28 5.63 19.56
C PRO A 611 8.12 6.60 19.81
N LYS A 612 8.34 7.63 20.63
CA LYS A 612 7.29 8.55 21.10
C LYS A 612 6.54 9.26 19.97
N HIS A 613 7.21 9.52 18.85
CA HIS A 613 6.61 10.17 17.68
C HIS A 613 5.60 9.28 16.97
N TYR A 614 5.76 7.96 16.98
CA TYR A 614 4.75 7.03 16.44
C TYR A 614 3.48 7.06 17.28
N VAL A 615 3.62 7.02 18.61
CA VAL A 615 2.49 7.14 19.53
C VAL A 615 1.77 8.47 19.36
N ARG A 616 2.53 9.56 19.18
CA ARG A 616 1.97 10.90 18.93
C ARG A 616 1.22 10.96 17.59
N SER A 617 1.80 10.41 16.52
CA SER A 617 1.18 10.33 15.20
C SER A 617 -0.14 9.55 15.25
N LEU A 618 -0.15 8.38 15.90
CA LEU A 618 -1.35 7.57 16.07
C LEU A 618 -2.49 8.33 16.74
N LEU A 619 -2.18 9.07 17.82
CA LEU A 619 -3.18 9.85 18.54
C LEU A 619 -3.68 11.06 17.73
N ILE A 620 -2.83 11.64 16.89
CA ILE A 620 -3.23 12.65 15.91
C ILE A 620 -4.18 12.03 14.88
N THR A 621 -3.84 10.87 14.31
CA THR A 621 -4.67 10.14 13.36
C THR A 621 -6.07 9.87 13.94
N VAL A 622 -6.13 9.29 15.14
CA VAL A 622 -7.41 9.03 15.83
C VAL A 622 -8.17 10.33 16.08
N GLY A 623 -7.51 11.38 16.56
CA GLY A 623 -8.14 12.68 16.85
C GLY A 623 -8.74 13.34 15.61
N THR A 624 -7.97 13.39 14.52
CA THR A 624 -8.37 13.93 13.22
C THR A 624 -9.55 13.17 12.63
N MET A 625 -9.45 11.85 12.51
CA MET A 625 -10.55 11.05 11.92
C MET A 625 -11.80 11.07 12.80
N THR A 626 -11.66 11.08 14.14
CA THR A 626 -12.80 11.23 15.06
C THR A 626 -13.48 12.59 14.84
N PHE A 627 -12.71 13.66 14.65
CA PHE A 627 -13.26 14.98 14.35
C PHE A 627 -14.01 15.00 13.01
N SER A 628 -13.42 14.46 11.94
CA SER A 628 -14.07 14.32 10.64
C SER A 628 -15.38 13.53 10.76
N MET A 629 -15.35 12.37 11.44
CA MET A 629 -16.52 11.53 11.70
C MET A 629 -17.65 12.27 12.43
N MET A 630 -17.32 13.16 13.37
CA MET A 630 -18.29 13.97 14.11
C MET A 630 -18.90 15.11 13.26
N ASN A 631 -18.24 15.53 12.17
CA ASN A 631 -18.68 16.65 11.33
C ASN A 631 -19.39 16.23 10.04
N VAL A 632 -19.39 14.94 9.69
CA VAL A 632 -20.20 14.40 8.57
C VAL A 632 -21.68 14.70 8.85
N ARG A 633 -22.26 15.65 8.08
CA ARG A 633 -23.68 16.03 8.17
C ARG A 633 -24.54 14.92 7.57
N ASP A 634 -25.55 14.47 8.31
CA ASP A 634 -26.58 13.58 7.77
C ASP A 634 -27.41 14.34 6.73
N MET A 635 -27.11 14.12 5.45
CA MET A 635 -27.65 14.88 4.32
C MET A 635 -28.92 14.26 3.71
N ASP A 636 -29.80 13.68 4.53
CA ASP A 636 -31.14 13.30 4.07
C ASP A 636 -32.25 13.75 5.05
N TYR A 637 -33.20 14.49 4.48
CA TYR A 637 -34.38 15.05 5.15
C TYR A 637 -35.47 13.98 5.29
N CYS A 638 -35.69 13.46 6.51
CA CYS A 638 -36.99 13.43 7.21
C CYS A 638 -36.99 12.42 8.37
N HIS A 639 -37.33 12.90 9.57
CA HIS A 639 -37.42 12.20 10.85
C HIS A 639 -36.11 12.01 11.63
N GLN A 640 -36.13 12.47 12.88
CA GLN A 640 -35.04 12.48 13.85
C GLN A 640 -34.73 11.06 14.36
N THR A 641 -34.22 10.15 13.52
CA THR A 641 -33.97 8.74 13.89
C THR A 641 -32.56 8.21 13.63
N ASP A 642 -31.65 8.96 13.00
CA ASP A 642 -30.46 8.37 12.35
C ASP A 642 -29.10 8.82 12.93
N GLU A 643 -28.98 9.01 14.25
CA GLU A 643 -27.64 8.95 14.86
C GLU A 643 -27.23 7.48 14.93
N VAL A 644 -26.39 7.05 13.98
CA VAL A 644 -25.83 5.68 13.91
C VAL A 644 -25.27 5.31 15.28
N PRO A 645 -25.86 4.31 15.97
CA PRO A 645 -25.44 3.89 17.30
C PRO A 645 -23.93 3.85 17.40
N THR A 646 -23.28 3.12 16.49
CA THR A 646 -21.83 2.84 16.41
C THR A 646 -20.92 4.08 16.58
N ARG A 647 -21.38 5.27 16.16
CA ARG A 647 -20.67 6.55 16.37
C ARG A 647 -20.62 6.93 17.85
N HIS A 648 -21.69 6.71 18.61
CA HIS A 648 -21.76 6.95 20.05
C HIS A 648 -20.90 5.97 20.84
N GLU A 649 -20.86 4.69 20.47
CA GLU A 649 -20.02 3.74 21.19
C GLU A 649 -18.53 4.07 21.02
N VAL A 650 -18.05 4.31 19.79
CA VAL A 650 -16.63 4.63 19.57
C VAL A 650 -16.23 5.96 20.22
N THR A 651 -17.08 6.99 20.18
CA THR A 651 -16.78 8.29 20.83
C THR A 651 -16.83 8.21 22.37
N SER A 652 -17.78 7.46 22.93
CA SER A 652 -17.82 7.17 24.38
C SER A 652 -16.59 6.38 24.82
N PHE A 653 -16.16 5.42 24.01
CA PHE A 653 -14.97 4.64 24.30
C PHE A 653 -13.68 5.48 24.25
N CYS A 654 -13.52 6.33 23.23
CA CYS A 654 -12.42 7.31 23.18
C CYS A 654 -12.40 8.24 24.40
N TYR A 655 -13.57 8.63 24.91
CA TYR A 655 -13.67 9.37 26.17
C TYR A 655 -13.09 8.57 27.34
N ALA A 656 -13.49 7.31 27.50
CA ALA A 656 -13.00 6.47 28.60
C ALA A 656 -11.49 6.22 28.51
N LEU A 657 -10.95 6.00 27.31
CA LEU A 657 -9.51 5.91 27.08
C LEU A 657 -8.78 7.18 27.52
N ASN A 658 -9.31 8.37 27.19
CA ASN A 658 -8.70 9.64 27.59
C ASN A 658 -8.79 9.91 29.10
N GLU A 659 -9.85 9.45 29.78
CA GLU A 659 -9.90 9.52 31.24
C GLU A 659 -8.87 8.58 31.86
N LEU A 660 -8.74 7.36 31.34
CA LEU A 660 -7.84 6.32 31.87
C LEU A 660 -6.36 6.61 31.63
N LEU A 661 -6.03 7.13 30.44
CA LEU A 661 -4.67 7.31 29.95
C LEU A 661 -4.34 8.80 29.77
N HIS A 662 -3.05 9.12 29.88
CA HIS A 662 -2.53 10.42 29.51
C HIS A 662 -2.58 10.60 27.98
N ILE A 663 -3.69 11.15 27.46
CA ILE A 663 -3.88 11.49 26.03
C ILE A 663 -3.98 13.02 25.87
N ALA A 664 -5.04 13.65 26.38
CA ALA A 664 -5.20 15.11 26.36
C ALA A 664 -4.68 15.80 27.63
N LYS A 665 -4.13 17.03 27.50
CA LYS A 665 -3.57 17.88 28.57
C LYS A 665 -4.55 18.11 29.71
N ILE A 666 -5.82 18.34 29.38
CA ILE A 666 -6.88 18.55 30.35
C ILE A 666 -7.68 17.26 30.44
N PRO A 667 -7.67 16.56 31.58
CA PRO A 667 -8.64 15.51 31.85
C PRO A 667 -10.05 16.06 31.66
N SER A 668 -10.98 15.33 31.06
CA SER A 668 -12.36 15.81 30.99
C SER A 668 -12.99 15.91 32.39
N SER A 669 -12.35 15.33 33.42
CA SER A 669 -12.73 15.26 34.84
C SER A 669 -12.73 16.57 35.63
N GLY A 670 -12.49 17.74 35.03
CA GLY A 670 -12.77 19.03 35.66
C GLY A 670 -14.18 19.57 35.37
N ASN A 671 -15.06 19.66 36.37
CA ASN A 671 -16.34 20.41 36.35
C ASN A 671 -17.24 20.25 35.09
N GLY A 672 -17.29 19.05 34.49
CA GLY A 672 -18.12 18.82 33.32
C GLY A 672 -17.65 19.62 32.10
N GLY A 673 -16.34 19.59 31.83
CA GLY A 673 -15.69 20.26 30.70
C GLY A 673 -16.36 19.98 29.35
N GLY A 674 -16.01 20.79 28.35
CA GLY A 674 -16.59 20.78 27.01
C GLY A 674 -16.84 19.39 26.39
N PRO A 675 -15.89 18.42 26.48
CA PRO A 675 -16.08 17.07 25.94
C PRO A 675 -17.22 16.28 26.58
N CYS A 676 -17.36 16.29 27.92
CA CYS A 676 -18.44 15.57 28.62
C CYS A 676 -19.83 16.07 28.21
N ARG A 677 -19.93 17.35 27.83
CA ARG A 677 -21.18 17.96 27.36
C ARG A 677 -21.47 17.68 25.88
N ARG A 678 -20.53 17.10 25.13
CA ARG A 678 -20.67 16.82 23.69
C ARG A 678 -20.76 15.32 23.37
N VAL A 679 -20.14 14.47 24.18
CA VAL A 679 -20.13 13.01 23.98
C VAL A 679 -21.44 12.40 24.51
N HIS A 680 -22.17 11.69 23.64
CA HIS A 680 -23.37 10.94 23.99
C HIS A 680 -23.04 9.74 24.88
N LEU A 681 -24.00 9.21 25.63
CA LEU A 681 -23.86 7.91 26.27
C LEU A 681 -23.97 6.80 25.21
N PRO A 682 -23.32 5.65 25.40
CA PRO A 682 -23.47 4.51 24.51
C PRO A 682 -24.91 3.99 24.59
N SER A 683 -25.30 3.23 23.57
CA SER A 683 -26.60 2.61 23.50
C SER A 683 -26.87 1.73 24.72
N THR A 684 -28.14 1.56 25.06
CA THR A 684 -28.56 0.52 26.01
C THR A 684 -28.33 -0.86 25.40
N ARG A 685 -28.15 -1.87 26.26
CA ARG A 685 -27.95 -3.26 25.87
C ARG A 685 -29.03 -3.76 24.93
N SER A 686 -30.30 -3.42 25.19
CA SER A 686 -31.42 -3.82 24.34
C SER A 686 -31.35 -3.25 22.91
N LEU A 687 -30.73 -2.08 22.73
CA LEU A 687 -30.47 -1.52 21.41
C LEU A 687 -29.21 -2.13 20.78
N TRP A 688 -28.13 -2.21 21.54
CA TRP A 688 -26.84 -2.68 21.04
C TRP A 688 -26.83 -4.15 20.62
N THR A 689 -27.59 -5.00 21.33
CA THR A 689 -27.65 -6.45 21.08
C THR A 689 -28.79 -6.87 20.16
N ALA A 690 -29.51 -5.92 19.55
CA ALA A 690 -30.61 -6.21 18.64
C ALA A 690 -30.11 -6.98 17.41
N LYS A 691 -30.76 -8.11 17.10
CA LYS A 691 -30.30 -9.02 16.03
C LYS A 691 -30.83 -8.65 14.65
N SER A 692 -31.73 -7.68 14.57
CA SER A 692 -32.30 -7.20 13.32
C SER A 692 -32.70 -5.73 13.42
N ASN A 693 -32.75 -5.05 12.28
CA ASN A 693 -33.25 -3.67 12.19
C ASN A 693 -34.68 -3.53 12.74
N LEU A 694 -35.53 -4.53 12.53
CA LEU A 694 -36.91 -4.53 13.04
C LEU A 694 -36.94 -4.64 14.58
N GLU A 695 -36.09 -5.47 15.17
CA GLU A 695 -35.94 -5.56 16.62
C GLU A 695 -35.40 -4.24 17.20
N TRP A 696 -34.35 -3.69 16.57
CA TRP A 696 -33.77 -2.41 16.97
C TRP A 696 -34.81 -1.29 16.97
N GLN A 697 -35.59 -1.15 15.87
CA GLN A 697 -36.66 -0.15 15.75
C GLN A 697 -37.72 -0.31 16.83
N ARG A 698 -38.11 -1.54 17.17
CA ARG A 698 -39.09 -1.81 18.25
C ARG A 698 -38.55 -1.40 19.62
N GLN A 699 -37.31 -1.75 19.93
CA GLN A 699 -36.69 -1.35 21.19
C GLN A 699 -36.51 0.16 21.28
N TYR A 700 -36.09 0.79 20.17
CA TYR A 700 -35.94 2.24 20.07
C TYR A 700 -37.27 2.97 20.27
N ALA A 701 -38.34 2.52 19.59
CA ALA A 701 -39.68 3.07 19.77
C ALA A 701 -40.19 2.91 21.21
N LYS A 702 -39.89 1.78 21.86
CA LYS A 702 -40.24 1.54 23.27
C LYS A 702 -39.49 2.50 24.20
N GLN A 703 -38.22 2.77 23.95
CA GLN A 703 -37.44 3.73 24.73
C GLN A 703 -37.95 5.16 24.52
N LEU A 704 -38.15 5.59 23.27
CA LEU A 704 -38.73 6.89 22.94
C LEU A 704 -40.09 7.12 23.60
N SER A 705 -40.92 6.07 23.73
CA SER A 705 -42.24 6.17 24.36
C SER A 705 -42.20 6.49 25.85
N LYS A 706 -41.07 6.19 26.51
CA LYS A 706 -40.84 6.40 27.94
C LYS A 706 -40.08 7.70 28.25
N ARG A 707 -39.34 8.24 27.29
CA ARG A 707 -38.46 9.41 27.49
C ARG A 707 -39.25 10.68 27.78
N GLN A 708 -38.89 11.38 28.86
CA GLN A 708 -39.32 12.74 29.12
C GLN A 708 -38.40 13.78 28.49
N LEU A 709 -37.11 13.47 28.32
CA LEU A 709 -36.13 14.28 27.59
C LEU A 709 -36.15 13.95 26.09
N ARG A 710 -36.23 14.96 25.21
CA ARG A 710 -36.23 14.76 23.75
C ARG A 710 -34.84 14.57 23.14
N ASP A 711 -33.78 14.94 23.86
CA ASP A 711 -32.39 14.89 23.38
C ASP A 711 -31.66 13.59 23.82
N CYS A 712 -30.58 13.23 23.12
CA CYS A 712 -29.70 12.12 23.48
C CYS A 712 -28.97 12.36 24.81
N TYR A 713 -28.81 11.29 25.62
CA TYR A 713 -28.07 11.36 26.88
C TYR A 713 -26.58 11.60 26.64
N ARG A 714 -25.93 12.30 27.58
CA ARG A 714 -24.52 12.67 27.49
C ARG A 714 -23.79 12.26 28.75
N ILE A 715 -22.48 12.09 28.65
CA ILE A 715 -21.61 11.75 29.79
C ILE A 715 -21.72 12.79 30.91
N ALA A 716 -21.96 14.06 30.58
CA ALA A 716 -22.24 15.11 31.55
C ALA A 716 -23.45 14.79 32.44
N HIS A 717 -24.54 14.23 31.90
CA HIS A 717 -25.72 13.85 32.69
C HIS A 717 -25.38 12.78 33.71
N LEU A 718 -24.56 11.78 33.33
CA LEU A 718 -24.10 10.72 34.23
C LEU A 718 -23.24 11.25 35.39
N ARG A 719 -22.39 12.24 35.11
CA ARG A 719 -21.57 12.92 36.13
C ARG A 719 -22.39 13.83 37.03
N GLU A 720 -23.37 14.54 36.47
CA GLU A 720 -24.31 15.34 37.25
C GLU A 720 -25.12 14.47 38.19
N TYR A 721 -25.64 13.33 37.71
CA TYR A 721 -26.41 12.37 38.50
C TYR A 721 -25.67 11.93 39.77
N ALA A 722 -24.36 11.67 39.66
CA ALA A 722 -23.51 11.32 40.81
C ALA A 722 -23.52 12.39 41.92
N LYS A 723 -23.67 13.68 41.57
CA LYS A 723 -23.71 14.81 42.51
C LYS A 723 -25.11 15.06 43.09
N TYR A 724 -26.17 14.57 42.43
CA TYR A 724 -27.57 14.78 42.83
C TYR A 724 -28.05 13.87 43.96
N SER A 725 -27.33 12.79 44.27
CA SER A 725 -27.71 11.81 45.30
C SER A 725 -27.89 12.38 46.73
N GLY A 726 -27.62 13.68 46.96
CA GLY A 726 -27.76 14.36 48.26
C GLY A 726 -28.80 15.50 48.36
N ASP A 727 -29.49 15.91 47.29
CA ASP A 727 -30.45 17.03 47.35
C ASP A 727 -31.77 16.70 46.64
N SER A 728 -32.78 16.32 47.43
CA SER A 728 -34.08 15.81 46.99
C SER A 728 -35.06 16.89 46.49
N SER A 729 -34.62 18.14 46.32
CA SER A 729 -35.50 19.28 46.07
C SER A 729 -35.68 19.67 44.59
N ALA A 730 -34.97 19.04 43.65
CA ALA A 730 -35.11 19.27 42.21
C ALA A 730 -34.91 17.98 41.39
N VAL A 731 -35.94 17.13 41.31
CA VAL A 731 -35.94 16.02 40.34
C VAL A 731 -36.04 16.63 38.94
N LYS A 732 -34.89 16.82 38.28
CA LYS A 732 -34.85 17.19 36.85
C LYS A 732 -35.40 16.02 36.05
N SER A 733 -36.21 16.30 35.01
CA SER A 733 -36.88 15.28 34.19
C SER A 733 -35.94 14.24 33.56
N TRP A 734 -34.66 14.59 33.33
CA TRP A 734 -33.66 13.66 32.79
C TRP A 734 -33.16 12.61 33.79
N ALA A 735 -33.36 12.79 35.10
CA ALA A 735 -32.84 11.87 36.12
C ALA A 735 -33.56 10.52 36.11
N THR A 736 -34.89 10.52 35.99
CA THR A 736 -35.70 9.30 35.85
C THR A 736 -35.38 8.54 34.56
N ASP A 737 -35.15 9.29 33.48
CA ASP A 737 -34.78 8.72 32.18
C ASP A 737 -33.36 8.08 32.20
N LEU A 738 -32.47 8.61 33.04
CA LEU A 738 -31.13 8.05 33.25
C LEU A 738 -31.15 6.78 34.12
N ASP A 739 -32.12 6.63 35.02
CA ASP A 739 -32.31 5.38 35.77
C ASP A 739 -32.60 4.21 34.83
N ASP A 740 -33.42 4.42 33.79
CA ASP A 740 -33.71 3.40 32.77
C ASP A 740 -32.44 2.98 32.01
N TRP A 741 -31.56 3.93 31.65
CA TRP A 741 -30.26 3.61 31.04
C TRP A 741 -29.35 2.86 32.03
N CYS A 742 -29.30 3.28 33.30
CA CYS A 742 -28.54 2.60 34.34
C CYS A 742 -29.01 1.15 34.58
N LEU A 743 -30.28 0.83 34.33
CA LEU A 743 -30.81 -0.53 34.46
C LEU A 743 -30.55 -1.42 33.24
N ASP A 744 -30.30 -0.82 32.06
CA ASP A 744 -30.18 -1.53 30.77
C ASP A 744 -28.88 -1.19 30.02
N HIS A 745 -27.79 -0.89 30.74
CA HIS A 745 -26.48 -0.66 30.11
C HIS A 745 -25.72 -1.99 29.89
N ASP A 746 -24.79 -2.00 28.94
CA ASP A 746 -23.95 -3.14 28.58
C ASP A 746 -22.52 -3.02 29.15
N GLU A 747 -21.58 -3.81 28.60
CA GLU A 747 -20.17 -3.78 28.99
C GLU A 747 -19.53 -2.40 28.77
N LEU A 748 -19.79 -1.76 27.63
CA LEU A 748 -19.29 -0.41 27.37
C LEU A 748 -19.92 0.59 28.35
N GLY A 749 -21.23 0.53 28.58
CA GLY A 749 -21.89 1.40 29.55
C GLY A 749 -21.31 1.27 30.96
N THR A 750 -20.93 0.05 31.36
CA THR A 750 -20.25 -0.22 32.64
C THR A 750 -18.89 0.47 32.69
N LEU A 751 -18.13 0.36 31.61
CA LEU A 751 -16.82 0.99 31.46
C LEU A 751 -16.92 2.53 31.48
N ILE A 752 -17.93 3.11 30.81
CA ILE A 752 -18.18 4.56 30.86
C ILE A 752 -18.54 5.00 32.28
N TRP A 753 -19.40 4.26 32.98
CA TRP A 753 -19.73 4.56 34.38
C TRP A 753 -18.48 4.57 35.25
N MET A 754 -17.64 3.54 35.17
CA MET A 754 -16.36 3.47 35.88
C MET A 754 -15.46 4.68 35.54
N ALA A 755 -15.34 5.02 34.25
CA ALA A 755 -14.56 6.18 33.79
C ALA A 755 -15.04 7.50 34.43
N THR A 756 -16.35 7.67 34.63
CA THR A 756 -16.88 8.88 35.28
C THR A 756 -16.54 8.99 36.76
N LYS A 757 -16.16 7.89 37.42
CA LYS A 757 -15.77 7.85 38.85
C LYS A 757 -14.27 7.99 39.07
N LEU A 758 -13.47 7.99 37.99
CA LEU A 758 -12.05 8.22 38.08
C LEU A 758 -11.77 9.67 38.49
N ASP A 759 -11.00 9.84 39.57
CA ASP A 759 -10.60 11.14 40.10
C ASP A 759 -9.06 11.30 39.98
N PRO A 760 -8.57 11.83 38.84
CA PRO A 760 -7.14 11.94 38.60
C PRO A 760 -6.48 12.98 39.51
N VAL A 761 -5.20 12.77 39.80
CA VAL A 761 -4.36 13.67 40.62
C VAL A 761 -4.16 15.02 39.94
#